data_AF-A0A3E0QHC8-F1
#
_entry.id   AF-A0A3E0QHC8-F1
#
_cell.length_a   1.000
_cell.length_b   1.000
_cell.length_c   1.000
_cell.angle_alpha   90.00
_cell.angle_beta   90.00
_cell.angle_gamma   90.00
#
_symmetry.space_group_name_H-M   'P 1'
#
loop_
_entity.id
_entity.type
_entity.pdbx_description
1 polymer ?
#
loop_
_entity_poly.entity_id
_entity_poly.type
_entity_poly.pdbx_seq_one_letter_code
_entity_poly.pdbx_strand_id
1 'polypeptide(L)'
;MTEGMRYSIVLIASLFLFSCGGKKERKSLVQKKKFDIVHFSALTNWGQQNQKDKTIEFDYTDAILHGFVMPSIRQVQDGKFTFEFSVSNKSDSAAKFHYKIYYQNESYKFHELDSISGREHEFANENFYGSWLDTGIGFRETELIQPGKNVNITDSFQIAGNPRNEQICFKDGVNQRWKRNPRTGEYRFMLVVISDAAYKSKLIPEYISNISLTVNGRFQNPFYFFKYGAGSKSSEIAVVHAEERLMASARPDPGAGMFYNPYHFDYRMKRIKTEYLCDTDSQAYKNAAFEQFVHHIDYSTNLENIPVIADVSGSNYTRRDYNWNRSFYRREELISTPPNAPMYPCETVVSDPVRKVITIRNPGVTYGNWKKENVGIITRHGLAYGKYRMKCKLTRQLNDHNVWNGITNAIWMIYQSGEDWNLRRACRKEGYMENYYGGRNDNRVSRVGYSEIDFEILKTPDYCPDQYFPPVYKNPAPNRFNQSSWNVPWPQDIMDTDDKLSVSCTNWDMACWEPSKYGVGCNPISYQGQVFNSHRWDHWYRAITQKKQVSDKEMFGGPYYYFEIDWRPEEIIWRIGPEPDQMFIVGYMNKDITSIPNNQMLMIVTQEFHNTQWWPGSPYHQQYIPFPEKDLVGEIYELVIE
;
A
#
# COMPACT_ATOMS: atom_id res chain seq x y z
N MET A 1 46.76 -7.05 -96.21
CA MET A 1 45.60 -6.84 -97.10
C MET A 1 44.67 -5.89 -96.40
N THR A 2 44.27 -4.79 -97.08
CA THR A 2 43.04 -3.96 -96.87
C THR A 2 42.68 -3.55 -95.43
N GLU A 3 42.71 -2.26 -95.04
CA GLU A 3 41.76 -1.18 -95.46
C GLU A 3 40.28 -1.57 -95.29
N GLY A 4 39.36 -0.75 -94.78
CA GLY A 4 39.39 0.58 -94.15
C GLY A 4 38.00 0.85 -93.53
N MET A 5 37.87 1.35 -92.31
CA MET A 5 37.74 2.78 -91.95
C MET A 5 36.39 3.44 -92.35
N ARG A 6 35.80 4.22 -91.39
CA ARG A 6 34.67 5.21 -91.47
C ARG A 6 33.29 4.69 -90.99
N TYR A 7 32.53 5.39 -90.13
CA TYR A 7 32.76 6.65 -89.40
C TYR A 7 31.94 6.75 -88.08
N SER A 8 32.49 7.45 -87.08
CA SER A 8 31.90 8.36 -86.05
C SER A 8 30.57 7.99 -85.34
N ILE A 9 30.42 8.15 -84.01
CA ILE A 9 30.32 9.40 -83.19
C ILE A 9 30.38 8.94 -81.69
N VAL A 10 30.99 9.57 -80.68
CA VAL A 10 31.81 10.81 -80.52
C VAL A 10 32.77 10.69 -79.29
N LEU A 11 33.54 11.75 -79.00
CA LEU A 11 34.44 11.95 -77.83
C LEU A 11 33.71 11.94 -76.45
N ILE A 12 34.26 11.59 -75.28
CA ILE A 12 35.58 11.79 -74.62
C ILE A 12 35.90 13.23 -74.17
N ALA A 13 35.72 13.52 -72.87
CA ALA A 13 36.63 14.26 -71.98
C ALA A 13 35.98 14.36 -70.58
N SER A 14 36.53 13.94 -69.43
CA SER A 14 37.87 14.08 -68.83
C SER A 14 37.97 15.23 -67.81
N LEU A 15 38.44 14.87 -66.61
CA LEU A 15 39.15 15.68 -65.60
C LEU A 15 38.36 16.67 -64.70
N PHE A 16 38.24 16.26 -63.43
CA PHE A 16 38.58 17.02 -62.21
C PHE A 16 38.31 18.53 -62.16
N LEU A 17 37.35 18.92 -61.31
CA LEU A 17 37.49 20.12 -60.46
C LEU A 17 37.06 19.81 -59.02
N PHE A 18 37.92 20.17 -58.07
CA PHE A 18 37.54 20.41 -56.69
C PHE A 18 36.50 21.54 -56.65
N SER A 19 35.43 21.38 -55.85
CA SER A 19 34.60 22.52 -55.45
C SER A 19 34.22 22.41 -53.98
N CYS A 20 34.57 23.45 -53.23
CA CYS A 20 34.30 23.57 -51.80
C CYS A 20 32.82 23.83 -51.53
N GLY A 21 32.01 22.77 -51.56
CA GLY A 21 30.65 22.78 -51.02
C GLY A 21 30.70 22.77 -49.49
N GLY A 22 30.88 23.94 -48.88
CA GLY A 22 31.01 24.06 -47.42
C GLY A 22 29.87 23.38 -46.67
N LYS A 23 30.20 22.54 -45.67
CA LYS A 23 29.22 22.08 -44.69
C LYS A 23 28.65 23.31 -43.99
N LYS A 24 27.47 23.75 -44.42
CA LYS A 24 26.61 24.58 -43.57
C LYS A 24 26.31 23.75 -42.34
N GLU A 25 27.01 24.04 -41.25
CA GLU A 25 26.47 23.79 -39.93
C GLU A 25 25.04 24.33 -39.96
N ARG A 26 24.06 23.43 -39.79
CA ARG A 26 22.79 23.85 -39.22
C ARG A 26 23.12 24.27 -37.79
N LYS A 27 23.58 25.52 -37.63
CA LYS A 27 23.36 26.26 -36.39
C LYS A 27 21.87 26.12 -36.14
N SER A 28 21.49 25.30 -35.16
CA SER A 28 20.15 25.35 -34.64
C SER A 28 19.95 26.81 -34.24
N LEU A 29 18.94 27.45 -34.82
CA LEU A 29 18.46 28.71 -34.29
C LEU A 29 17.92 28.37 -32.91
N VAL A 30 18.78 28.49 -31.90
CA VAL A 30 18.41 28.43 -30.49
C VAL A 30 17.46 29.60 -30.31
N GLN A 31 16.17 29.29 -30.38
CA GLN A 31 15.10 30.27 -30.40
C GLN A 31 15.13 30.95 -29.03
N LYS A 32 15.70 32.16 -29.00
CA LYS A 32 16.00 32.88 -27.76
C LYS A 32 14.67 33.08 -27.02
N LYS A 33 14.56 32.54 -25.80
CA LYS A 33 13.33 32.65 -25.02
C LYS A 33 13.00 34.13 -24.78
N LYS A 34 11.73 34.48 -24.89
CA LYS A 34 11.24 35.86 -24.70
C LYS A 34 11.23 36.29 -23.24
N PHE A 35 11.42 35.36 -22.32
CA PHE A 35 11.45 35.56 -20.88
C PHE A 35 12.24 34.44 -20.22
N ASP A 36 12.80 34.73 -19.06
CA ASP A 36 13.47 33.76 -18.20
C ASP A 36 12.78 33.72 -16.83
N ILE A 37 12.71 32.54 -16.23
CA ILE A 37 12.33 32.34 -14.83
C ILE A 37 13.61 32.20 -14.01
N VAL A 38 13.69 32.87 -12.86
CA VAL A 38 14.81 32.77 -11.92
C VAL A 38 14.28 32.51 -10.51
N HIS A 39 15.06 31.82 -9.67
CA HIS A 39 14.80 31.62 -8.23
C HIS A 39 13.40 31.06 -7.90
N PHE A 40 12.95 29.99 -8.58
CA PHE A 40 11.74 29.29 -8.15
C PHE A 40 11.99 28.49 -6.87
N SER A 41 11.31 28.86 -5.79
CA SER A 41 11.21 28.11 -4.53
C SER A 41 9.75 27.76 -4.30
N ALA A 42 9.44 26.49 -4.06
CA ALA A 42 8.06 26.03 -3.91
C ALA A 42 7.53 26.06 -2.47
N LEU A 43 8.40 26.27 -1.48
CA LEU A 43 8.13 26.01 -0.06
C LEU A 43 8.80 27.08 0.83
N THR A 44 8.61 28.37 0.55
CA THR A 44 9.34 29.46 1.24
C THR A 44 8.95 29.62 2.71
N ASN A 45 7.74 29.19 3.08
CA ASN A 45 7.19 29.23 4.43
C ASN A 45 7.18 27.88 5.17
N TRP A 46 7.87 26.85 4.66
CA TRP A 46 7.95 25.52 5.29
C TRP A 46 9.39 25.00 5.39
N GLY A 47 9.71 24.29 6.48
CA GLY A 47 11.04 23.73 6.74
C GLY A 47 12.14 24.77 6.95
N GLN A 48 13.39 24.32 7.15
CA GLN A 48 14.52 25.24 7.24
C GLN A 48 14.86 25.85 5.88
N GLN A 49 15.22 27.14 5.86
CA GLN A 49 15.78 27.76 4.66
C GLN A 49 17.10 27.06 4.31
N ASN A 50 17.29 26.75 3.02
CA ASN A 50 18.36 25.91 2.45
C ASN A 50 18.23 24.37 2.61
N GLN A 51 17.23 23.86 3.33
CA GLN A 51 16.96 22.41 3.36
C GLN A 51 16.22 22.00 2.07
N LYS A 52 16.82 21.11 1.27
CA LYS A 52 16.20 20.61 0.03
C LYS A 52 15.06 19.63 0.30
N ASP A 53 15.31 18.62 1.12
CA ASP A 53 14.32 17.59 1.48
C ASP A 53 13.60 17.99 2.76
N LYS A 54 12.35 18.46 2.65
CA LYS A 54 11.55 18.97 3.77
C LYS A 54 10.47 17.95 4.14
N THR A 55 10.46 17.47 5.38
CA THR A 55 9.44 16.51 5.83
C THR A 55 8.15 17.22 6.23
N ILE A 56 7.00 16.55 6.06
CA ILE A 56 5.73 16.91 6.68
C ILE A 56 4.97 15.63 7.06
N GLU A 57 4.38 15.62 8.25
CA GLU A 57 3.52 14.52 8.68
C GLU A 57 2.06 14.84 8.37
N PHE A 58 1.24 13.83 8.09
CA PHE A 58 -0.20 14.01 7.93
C PHE A 58 -0.85 14.45 9.25
N ASP A 59 -1.65 15.51 9.18
CA ASP A 59 -2.41 16.02 10.31
C ASP A 59 -3.75 15.26 10.43
N TYR A 60 -3.86 14.41 11.46
CA TYR A 60 -5.00 13.52 11.65
C TYR A 60 -6.25 14.19 12.23
N THR A 61 -6.14 15.36 12.87
CA THR A 61 -7.28 15.99 13.55
C THR A 61 -8.31 16.50 12.54
N ASP A 62 -9.56 16.04 12.67
CA ASP A 62 -10.67 16.23 11.73
C ASP A 62 -10.46 15.60 10.33
N ALA A 63 -9.35 14.89 10.07
CA ALA A 63 -9.06 14.32 8.76
C ALA A 63 -10.07 13.24 8.31
N ILE A 64 -10.79 12.62 9.26
CA ILE A 64 -11.86 11.66 8.94
C ILE A 64 -13.08 12.35 8.29
N LEU A 65 -13.31 13.64 8.60
CA LEU A 65 -14.42 14.44 8.07
C LEU A 65 -14.08 15.05 6.72
N HIS A 66 -12.84 15.51 6.57
CA HIS A 66 -12.44 16.42 5.48
C HIS A 66 -11.34 15.87 4.56
N GLY A 67 -10.76 14.71 4.87
CA GLY A 67 -9.54 14.20 4.23
C GLY A 67 -8.28 14.94 4.69
N PHE A 68 -7.11 14.38 4.38
CA PHE A 68 -5.85 15.07 4.70
C PHE A 68 -5.59 16.25 3.77
N VAL A 69 -4.97 17.28 4.34
CA VAL A 69 -4.45 18.46 3.64
C VAL A 69 -3.03 18.76 4.13
N MET A 70 -2.19 19.29 3.23
CA MET A 70 -0.81 19.67 3.50
C MET A 70 -0.49 21.04 2.88
N PRO A 71 -0.08 22.04 3.68
CA PRO A 71 -0.09 22.04 5.14
C PRO A 71 -1.51 22.25 5.67
N SER A 72 -1.79 21.81 6.89
CA SER A 72 -2.97 22.22 7.65
C SER A 72 -2.75 23.59 8.32
N ILE A 73 -3.82 24.18 8.87
CA ILE A 73 -3.74 25.42 9.67
C ILE A 73 -2.92 25.26 10.98
N ARG A 74 -2.68 24.02 11.42
CA ARG A 74 -1.84 23.71 12.59
C ARG A 74 -0.36 23.57 12.22
N GLN A 75 -0.07 23.43 10.92
CA GLN A 75 1.29 23.31 10.37
C GLN A 75 1.79 24.65 9.82
N VAL A 76 0.93 25.39 9.14
CA VAL A 76 1.19 26.74 8.62
C VAL A 76 -0.06 27.60 8.85
N GLN A 77 0.10 28.84 9.31
CA GLN A 77 -0.99 29.73 9.73
C GLN A 77 -2.17 29.81 8.74
N ASP A 78 -1.91 29.89 7.44
CA ASP A 78 -2.95 29.99 6.39
C ASP A 78 -3.35 28.63 5.76
N GLY A 79 -2.79 27.52 6.24
CA GLY A 79 -2.98 26.19 5.65
C GLY A 79 -2.49 26.05 4.21
N LYS A 80 -1.49 26.86 3.80
CA LYS A 80 -0.94 26.82 2.44
C LYS A 80 0.58 26.94 2.43
N PHE A 81 1.22 26.24 1.50
CA PHE A 81 2.60 26.52 1.14
C PHE A 81 2.68 27.79 0.30
N THR A 82 3.65 28.65 0.60
CA THR A 82 4.01 29.81 -0.22
C THR A 82 5.10 29.41 -1.19
N PHE A 83 4.94 29.83 -2.44
CA PHE A 83 5.97 29.71 -3.47
C PHE A 83 6.32 31.09 -4.04
N GLU A 84 7.59 31.22 -4.43
CA GLU A 84 8.16 32.46 -4.95
C GLU A 84 8.97 32.17 -6.19
N PHE A 85 8.94 33.11 -7.14
CA PHE A 85 9.79 33.08 -8.34
C PHE A 85 9.93 34.48 -8.94
N SER A 86 10.96 34.68 -9.75
CA SER A 86 11.12 35.89 -10.55
C SER A 86 10.88 35.63 -12.03
N VAL A 87 10.22 36.56 -12.73
CA VAL A 87 10.10 36.56 -14.20
C VAL A 87 10.81 37.77 -14.77
N SER A 88 11.79 37.52 -15.64
CA SER A 88 12.49 38.57 -16.39
C SER A 88 12.01 38.62 -17.84
N ASN A 89 11.47 39.77 -18.25
CA ASN A 89 11.09 39.99 -19.64
C ASN A 89 12.36 40.24 -20.48
N LYS A 90 12.62 39.36 -21.47
CA LYS A 90 13.74 39.45 -22.40
C LYS A 90 13.33 39.92 -23.80
N SER A 91 12.06 40.27 -23.98
CA SER A 91 11.52 40.83 -25.22
C SER A 91 11.67 42.35 -25.27
N ASP A 92 11.59 42.91 -26.49
CA ASP A 92 11.78 44.34 -26.74
C ASP A 92 10.55 45.20 -26.40
N SER A 93 9.44 44.57 -25.95
CA SER A 93 8.18 45.23 -25.61
C SER A 93 7.71 44.87 -24.21
N ALA A 94 6.93 45.76 -23.59
CA ALA A 94 6.27 45.45 -22.32
C ALA A 94 5.29 44.29 -22.52
N ALA A 95 5.38 43.28 -21.65
CA ALA A 95 4.66 42.02 -21.83
C ALA A 95 4.10 41.53 -20.49
N LYS A 96 2.97 40.83 -20.56
CA LYS A 96 2.47 40.01 -19.46
C LYS A 96 2.85 38.55 -19.70
N PHE A 97 2.93 37.79 -18.62
CA PHE A 97 3.13 36.35 -18.64
C PHE A 97 2.01 35.68 -17.85
N HIS A 98 1.82 34.39 -18.08
CA HIS A 98 0.78 33.60 -17.42
C HIS A 98 1.44 32.40 -16.76
N TYR A 99 1.19 32.18 -15.46
CA TYR A 99 1.88 31.17 -14.65
C TYR A 99 0.91 30.18 -13.99
N LYS A 100 1.40 28.96 -13.73
CA LYS A 100 0.68 27.92 -12.98
C LYS A 100 1.67 26.99 -12.29
N ILE A 101 1.38 26.64 -11.04
CA ILE A 101 2.12 25.62 -10.28
C ILE A 101 1.43 24.26 -10.36
N TYR A 102 2.21 23.20 -10.48
CA TYR A 102 1.78 21.82 -10.35
C TYR A 102 2.64 21.10 -9.30
N TYR A 103 2.04 20.11 -8.63
CA TYR A 103 2.77 19.15 -7.78
C TYR A 103 2.45 17.72 -8.19
N GLN A 104 3.37 16.79 -7.95
CA GLN A 104 3.16 15.36 -8.13
C GLN A 104 3.92 14.55 -7.07
N ASN A 105 3.33 13.45 -6.60
CA ASN A 105 4.01 12.43 -5.81
C ASN A 105 4.89 11.56 -6.73
N GLU A 106 6.18 11.46 -6.40
CA GLU A 106 7.21 10.77 -7.17
C GLU A 106 7.52 9.36 -6.63
N SER A 107 7.25 9.07 -5.33
CA SER A 107 7.54 7.75 -4.74
C SER A 107 6.65 6.64 -5.30
N TYR A 108 5.34 6.89 -5.41
CA TYR A 108 4.35 5.87 -5.78
C TYR A 108 3.61 6.27 -7.05
N LYS A 109 4.35 6.33 -8.16
CA LYS A 109 3.84 6.70 -9.48
C LYS A 109 4.19 5.67 -10.56
N PHE A 110 3.42 5.70 -11.64
CA PHE A 110 3.88 5.20 -12.93
C PHE A 110 4.80 6.24 -13.59
N HIS A 111 5.83 5.80 -14.29
CA HIS A 111 6.62 6.69 -15.15
C HIS A 111 5.71 7.37 -16.17
N GLU A 112 5.89 8.67 -16.42
CA GLU A 112 5.01 9.41 -17.34
C GLU A 112 5.16 8.96 -18.79
N LEU A 113 6.35 8.48 -19.15
CA LEU A 113 6.72 8.05 -20.49
C LEU A 113 6.77 6.53 -20.55
N ASP A 114 6.00 5.94 -21.45
CA ASP A 114 6.16 4.53 -21.81
C ASP A 114 7.46 4.33 -22.59
N SER A 115 8.34 3.46 -22.09
CA SER A 115 9.71 3.29 -22.60
C SER A 115 9.78 2.63 -23.98
N ILE A 116 8.70 1.98 -24.43
CA ILE A 116 8.64 1.25 -25.71
C ILE A 116 8.09 2.15 -26.81
N SER A 117 6.94 2.80 -26.56
CA SER A 117 6.23 3.63 -27.55
C SER A 117 6.66 5.10 -27.57
N GLY A 118 7.33 5.58 -26.51
CA GLY A 118 7.69 7.00 -26.35
C GLY A 118 6.47 7.92 -26.19
N ARG A 119 5.31 7.37 -25.78
CA ARG A 119 4.07 8.11 -25.52
C ARG A 119 3.78 8.18 -24.01
N GLU A 120 2.70 8.84 -23.63
CA GLU A 120 2.24 8.84 -22.24
C GLU A 120 1.93 7.40 -21.79
N HIS A 121 2.51 6.98 -20.66
CA HIS A 121 2.24 5.67 -20.09
C HIS A 121 0.76 5.57 -19.72
N GLU A 122 0.12 4.43 -20.01
CA GLU A 122 -1.34 4.32 -19.90
C GLU A 122 -1.91 4.54 -18.48
N PHE A 123 -1.07 4.44 -17.44
CA PHE A 123 -1.44 4.67 -16.04
C PHE A 123 -0.80 5.93 -15.45
N ALA A 124 -0.13 6.77 -16.24
CA ALA A 124 0.37 8.08 -15.77
C ALA A 124 -0.78 9.01 -15.31
N ASN A 125 -2.00 8.74 -15.76
CA ASN A 125 -3.22 9.38 -15.28
C ASN A 125 -3.70 8.89 -13.90
N GLU A 126 -3.16 7.79 -13.37
CA GLU A 126 -3.40 7.30 -12.00
C GLU A 126 -2.46 7.92 -10.96
N ASN A 127 -1.40 8.62 -11.40
CA ASN A 127 -0.47 9.34 -10.52
C ASN A 127 -1.20 10.38 -9.66
N PHE A 128 -0.70 10.62 -8.45
CA PHE A 128 -1.22 11.68 -7.59
C PHE A 128 -0.55 13.01 -7.95
N TYR A 129 -1.27 13.88 -8.65
CA TYR A 129 -0.83 15.23 -9.01
C TYR A 129 -1.95 16.26 -8.85
N GLY A 130 -1.58 17.54 -8.71
CA GLY A 130 -2.51 18.64 -8.49
C GLY A 130 -1.94 20.00 -8.88
N SER A 131 -2.72 21.05 -8.62
CA SER A 131 -2.32 22.46 -8.77
C SER A 131 -2.93 23.29 -7.62
N TRP A 132 -3.58 24.43 -7.89
CA TRP A 132 -4.45 25.07 -6.90
C TRP A 132 -5.67 24.19 -6.55
N LEU A 133 -6.23 24.39 -5.35
CA LEU A 133 -7.43 23.67 -4.86
C LEU A 133 -8.66 23.88 -5.76
N ASP A 134 -8.80 25.09 -6.29
CA ASP A 134 -9.72 25.40 -7.37
C ASP A 134 -9.03 25.05 -8.70
N THR A 135 -9.44 23.92 -9.28
CA THR A 135 -8.91 23.42 -10.55
C THR A 135 -9.36 24.28 -11.74
N GLY A 136 -10.44 25.06 -11.59
CA GLY A 136 -10.92 26.00 -12.59
C GLY A 136 -9.99 27.19 -12.82
N ILE A 137 -9.11 27.50 -11.86
CA ILE A 137 -8.02 28.46 -12.07
C ILE A 137 -7.03 27.87 -13.08
N GLY A 138 -7.08 28.37 -14.31
CA GLY A 138 -6.16 28.02 -15.40
C GLY A 138 -4.73 28.49 -15.11
N PHE A 139 -4.25 29.48 -15.86
CA PHE A 139 -3.01 30.21 -15.54
C PHE A 139 -3.37 31.58 -14.96
N ARG A 140 -2.62 32.04 -13.96
CA ARG A 140 -2.73 33.40 -13.40
C ARG A 140 -1.85 34.37 -14.18
N GLU A 141 -2.31 35.59 -14.33
CA GLU A 141 -1.61 36.64 -15.08
C GLU A 141 -0.60 37.38 -14.19
N THR A 142 0.56 37.77 -14.74
CA THR A 142 1.47 38.73 -14.10
C THR A 142 1.03 40.17 -14.33
N GLU A 143 1.58 41.11 -13.56
CA GLU A 143 1.57 42.51 -13.98
C GLU A 143 2.31 42.72 -15.32
N LEU A 144 2.20 43.92 -15.89
CA LEU A 144 2.86 44.29 -17.15
C LEU A 144 4.35 44.55 -16.94
N ILE A 145 5.20 43.58 -17.29
CA ILE A 145 6.65 43.64 -17.09
C ILE A 145 7.30 44.40 -18.26
N GLN A 146 7.99 45.50 -17.95
CA GLN A 146 8.73 46.30 -18.93
C GLN A 146 9.96 45.54 -19.50
N PRO A 147 10.43 45.87 -20.72
CA PRO A 147 11.61 45.25 -21.31
C PRO A 147 12.83 45.25 -20.37
N GLY A 148 13.51 44.11 -20.26
CA GLY A 148 14.69 43.95 -19.42
C GLY A 148 14.46 44.01 -17.91
N LYS A 149 13.22 44.25 -17.43
CA LYS A 149 12.89 44.21 -16.00
C LYS A 149 12.70 42.78 -15.50
N ASN A 150 12.70 42.66 -14.18
CA ASN A 150 12.45 41.44 -13.43
C ASN A 150 11.40 41.76 -12.36
N VAL A 151 10.41 40.89 -12.21
CA VAL A 151 9.34 41.02 -11.19
C VAL A 151 9.34 39.75 -10.35
N ASN A 152 9.27 39.91 -9.02
CA ASN A 152 9.09 38.81 -8.09
C ASN A 152 7.60 38.56 -7.89
N ILE A 153 7.21 37.29 -7.89
CA ILE A 153 5.83 36.84 -7.71
C ILE A 153 5.82 35.90 -6.51
N THR A 154 4.91 36.17 -5.58
CA THR A 154 4.64 35.36 -4.39
C THR A 154 3.19 34.89 -4.46
N ASP A 155 2.96 33.60 -4.32
CA ASP A 155 1.62 33.00 -4.37
C ASP A 155 1.60 31.72 -3.50
N SER A 156 0.46 31.04 -3.39
CA SER A 156 0.29 29.92 -2.47
C SER A 156 -0.56 28.78 -3.03
N PHE A 157 -0.37 27.57 -2.50
CA PHE A 157 -1.14 26.38 -2.83
C PHE A 157 -1.27 25.45 -1.62
N GLN A 158 -2.15 24.45 -1.72
CA GLN A 158 -2.30 23.38 -0.74
C GLN A 158 -2.40 22.04 -1.48
N ILE A 159 -1.75 21.02 -0.95
CA ILE A 159 -1.94 19.64 -1.39
C ILE A 159 -3.11 19.07 -0.60
N ALA A 160 -4.12 18.53 -1.27
CA ALA A 160 -5.32 18.02 -0.61
C ALA A 160 -5.84 16.76 -1.31
N GLY A 161 -6.63 15.97 -0.60
CA GLY A 161 -7.33 14.85 -1.20
C GLY A 161 -8.27 15.27 -2.35
N ASN A 162 -8.47 14.37 -3.31
CA ASN A 162 -9.11 14.64 -4.61
C ASN A 162 -8.59 15.94 -5.30
N PRO A 163 -7.29 16.01 -5.64
CA PRO A 163 -6.65 17.23 -6.16
C PRO A 163 -7.10 17.64 -7.58
N ARG A 164 -7.90 16.79 -8.24
CA ARG A 164 -8.43 17.00 -9.60
C ARG A 164 -9.95 17.21 -9.64
N ASN A 165 -10.63 17.32 -8.49
CA ASN A 165 -12.09 17.43 -8.41
C ASN A 165 -12.84 16.33 -9.22
N GLU A 166 -12.34 15.10 -9.11
CA GLU A 166 -12.92 13.91 -9.75
C GLU A 166 -14.34 13.68 -9.22
N GLN A 167 -15.34 13.65 -10.11
CA GLN A 167 -16.76 13.61 -9.73
C GLN A 167 -17.15 12.37 -8.93
N ILE A 168 -16.44 11.25 -9.13
CA ILE A 168 -16.62 10.01 -8.36
C ILE A 168 -16.35 10.17 -6.85
N CYS A 169 -15.60 11.20 -6.47
CA CYS A 169 -15.32 11.54 -5.07
C CYS A 169 -16.31 12.56 -4.49
N PHE A 170 -17.34 13.00 -5.24
CA PHE A 170 -18.38 13.89 -4.71
C PHE A 170 -19.55 13.09 -4.15
N LYS A 171 -20.20 13.63 -3.11
CA LYS A 171 -21.49 13.16 -2.61
C LYS A 171 -22.31 14.37 -2.18
N ASP A 172 -23.56 14.45 -2.62
CA ASP A 172 -24.50 15.54 -2.30
C ASP A 172 -23.92 16.95 -2.57
N GLY A 173 -23.15 17.07 -3.66
CA GLY A 173 -22.45 18.31 -4.06
C GLY A 173 -21.15 18.62 -3.29
N VAL A 174 -20.81 17.85 -2.26
CA VAL A 174 -19.61 18.03 -1.43
C VAL A 174 -18.47 17.14 -1.94
N ASN A 175 -17.28 17.72 -2.13
CA ASN A 175 -16.07 16.95 -2.46
C ASN A 175 -15.57 16.18 -1.22
N GLN A 176 -15.77 14.86 -1.21
CA GLN A 176 -15.29 13.98 -0.14
C GLN A 176 -13.82 13.64 -0.39
N ARG A 177 -12.94 14.61 -0.10
CA ARG A 177 -11.50 14.55 -0.39
C ARG A 177 -10.81 13.29 0.16
N TRP A 178 -11.29 12.75 1.27
CA TRP A 178 -10.80 11.50 1.86
C TRP A 178 -10.93 10.28 0.94
N LYS A 179 -11.78 10.30 -0.10
CA LYS A 179 -11.90 9.23 -1.11
C LYS A 179 -10.68 9.10 -2.03
N ARG A 180 -9.79 10.10 -2.03
CA ARG A 180 -8.52 10.08 -2.76
C ARG A 180 -7.50 10.90 -1.97
N ASN A 181 -7.12 10.40 -0.80
CA ASN A 181 -6.16 11.08 0.08
C ASN A 181 -4.82 11.37 -0.62
N PRO A 182 -4.06 12.39 -0.17
CA PRO A 182 -2.64 12.52 -0.50
C PRO A 182 -1.87 11.22 -0.26
N ARG A 183 -0.87 10.95 -1.08
CA ARG A 183 0.03 9.80 -0.91
C ARG A 183 1.17 10.17 0.05
N THR A 184 1.76 9.19 0.69
CA THR A 184 3.06 9.35 1.37
C THR A 184 4.20 9.37 0.34
N GLY A 185 5.39 9.78 0.75
CA GLY A 185 6.59 9.82 -0.06
C GLY A 185 6.94 11.21 -0.63
N GLU A 186 7.88 11.23 -1.57
CA GLU A 186 8.44 12.44 -2.16
C GLU A 186 7.42 13.15 -3.06
N TYR A 187 7.25 14.45 -2.89
CA TYR A 187 6.57 15.35 -3.81
C TYR A 187 7.55 16.31 -4.48
N ARG A 188 7.33 16.55 -5.78
CA ARG A 188 8.03 17.57 -6.57
C ARG A 188 7.07 18.63 -7.10
N PHE A 189 7.64 19.81 -7.33
CA PHE A 189 6.92 21.00 -7.79
C PHE A 189 7.43 21.42 -9.16
N MET A 190 6.51 21.82 -10.03
CA MET A 190 6.77 22.29 -11.39
C MET A 190 6.03 23.59 -11.61
N LEU A 191 6.78 24.68 -11.79
CA LEU A 191 6.26 25.95 -12.23
C LEU A 191 6.30 26.00 -13.76
N VAL A 192 5.17 26.37 -14.36
CA VAL A 192 5.07 26.66 -15.79
C VAL A 192 4.71 28.12 -15.95
N VAL A 193 5.49 28.85 -16.75
CA VAL A 193 5.18 30.22 -17.20
C VAL A 193 5.14 30.23 -18.72
N ILE A 194 4.12 30.87 -19.29
CA ILE A 194 3.90 31.01 -20.72
C ILE A 194 3.78 32.49 -21.12
N SER A 195 4.10 32.81 -22.37
CA SER A 195 3.85 34.15 -22.90
C SER A 195 2.35 34.43 -23.07
N ASP A 196 1.98 35.70 -23.03
CA ASP A 196 0.61 36.15 -23.38
C ASP A 196 0.16 35.71 -24.79
N ALA A 197 1.11 35.56 -25.73
CA ALA A 197 0.82 34.99 -27.05
C ALA A 197 0.45 33.50 -26.99
N ALA A 198 1.15 32.69 -26.19
CA ALA A 198 0.80 31.28 -25.97
C ALA A 198 -0.54 31.12 -25.24
N TYR A 199 -0.83 32.01 -24.28
CA TYR A 199 -2.13 32.02 -23.59
C TYR A 199 -3.28 32.36 -24.56
N LYS A 200 -3.18 33.46 -25.30
CA LYS A 200 -4.22 33.91 -26.25
C LYS A 200 -4.45 32.94 -27.42
N SER A 201 -3.40 32.27 -27.89
CA SER A 201 -3.51 31.23 -28.93
C SER A 201 -4.00 29.88 -28.42
N LYS A 202 -4.27 29.74 -27.10
CA LYS A 202 -4.62 28.47 -26.44
C LYS A 202 -3.61 27.35 -26.74
N LEU A 203 -2.31 27.68 -26.74
CA LEU A 203 -1.23 26.73 -26.98
C LEU A 203 -1.22 25.61 -25.93
N ILE A 204 -1.59 25.93 -24.68
CA ILE A 204 -1.83 24.93 -23.64
C ILE A 204 -3.27 24.45 -23.76
N PRO A 205 -3.53 23.14 -23.96
CA PRO A 205 -4.88 22.63 -24.00
C PRO A 205 -5.63 22.88 -22.70
N GLU A 206 -6.95 23.01 -22.80
CA GLU A 206 -7.81 23.31 -21.65
C GLU A 206 -7.69 22.24 -20.56
N TYR A 207 -7.58 20.97 -20.93
CA TYR A 207 -7.40 19.83 -20.02
C TYR A 207 -6.03 19.73 -19.34
N ILE A 208 -5.05 20.52 -19.77
CA ILE A 208 -3.78 20.71 -19.03
C ILE A 208 -3.92 21.91 -18.09
N SER A 209 -4.55 22.99 -18.55
CA SER A 209 -4.79 24.20 -17.76
C SER A 209 -5.75 23.97 -16.58
N ASN A 210 -6.83 23.23 -16.82
CA ASN A 210 -7.78 22.73 -15.83
C ASN A 210 -7.67 21.20 -15.76
N ILE A 211 -6.99 20.73 -14.71
CA ILE A 211 -6.69 19.32 -14.48
C ILE A 211 -7.90 18.46 -14.05
N SER A 212 -9.10 19.05 -13.91
CA SER A 212 -10.35 18.29 -13.69
C SER A 212 -11.00 17.80 -14.98
N LEU A 213 -10.48 18.18 -16.14
CA LEU A 213 -11.03 17.76 -17.44
C LEU A 213 -10.34 16.48 -17.94
N THR A 214 -11.08 15.69 -18.70
CA THR A 214 -10.59 14.45 -19.32
C THR A 214 -10.62 14.54 -20.83
N VAL A 215 -9.71 13.83 -21.49
CA VAL A 215 -9.71 13.58 -22.93
C VAL A 215 -10.03 12.11 -23.15
N ASN A 216 -11.07 11.80 -23.92
CA ASN A 216 -11.52 10.43 -24.16
C ASN A 216 -11.69 9.60 -22.87
N GLY A 217 -12.23 10.23 -21.81
CA GLY A 217 -12.44 9.61 -20.50
C GLY A 217 -11.17 9.44 -19.63
N ARG A 218 -10.00 9.92 -20.05
CA ARG A 218 -8.75 9.88 -19.27
C ARG A 218 -8.25 11.28 -18.94
N PHE A 219 -7.88 11.52 -17.68
CA PHE A 219 -7.05 12.67 -17.31
C PHE A 219 -5.70 12.59 -18.05
N GLN A 220 -5.06 13.73 -18.29
CA GLN A 220 -3.75 13.83 -18.97
C GLN A 220 -2.74 14.39 -17.97
N ASN A 221 -1.57 13.76 -17.83
CA ASN A 221 -0.61 14.16 -16.81
C ASN A 221 0.14 15.45 -17.23
N PRO A 222 0.08 16.54 -16.45
CA PRO A 222 0.79 17.77 -16.79
C PRO A 222 2.31 17.58 -16.88
N PHE A 223 2.91 16.73 -16.03
CA PHE A 223 4.34 16.43 -16.08
C PHE A 223 4.72 15.72 -17.39
N TYR A 224 3.85 14.84 -17.92
CA TYR A 224 4.05 14.29 -19.26
C TYR A 224 4.02 15.40 -20.32
N PHE A 225 2.95 16.22 -20.34
CA PHE A 225 2.74 17.23 -21.37
C PHE A 225 3.89 18.24 -21.46
N PHE A 226 4.38 18.73 -20.31
CA PHE A 226 5.43 19.75 -20.24
C PHE A 226 6.84 19.20 -20.40
N LYS A 227 7.11 17.95 -20.00
CA LYS A 227 8.45 17.36 -20.06
C LYS A 227 8.73 16.59 -21.36
N TYR A 228 7.73 15.89 -21.90
CA TYR A 228 7.90 15.00 -23.06
C TYR A 228 6.92 15.28 -24.22
N GLY A 229 5.75 15.84 -23.92
CA GLY A 229 4.65 16.09 -24.88
C GLY A 229 4.85 17.30 -25.81
N ALA A 230 3.76 18.01 -26.10
CA ALA A 230 3.81 19.21 -26.95
C ALA A 230 4.41 20.43 -26.22
N GLY A 231 4.23 20.51 -24.90
CA GLY A 231 4.72 21.63 -24.09
C GLY A 231 6.25 21.76 -24.07
N SER A 232 6.98 20.64 -24.12
CA SER A 232 8.45 20.62 -24.11
C SER A 232 9.10 21.20 -25.38
N LYS A 233 8.32 21.40 -26.45
CA LYS A 233 8.80 21.77 -27.79
C LYS A 233 8.62 23.26 -28.12
N SER A 234 7.99 24.04 -27.23
CA SER A 234 7.70 25.46 -27.47
C SER A 234 8.69 26.40 -26.78
N SER A 235 9.17 27.41 -27.52
CA SER A 235 9.94 28.53 -26.96
C SER A 235 9.08 29.56 -26.21
N GLU A 236 7.76 29.49 -26.34
CA GLU A 236 6.80 30.36 -25.63
C GLU A 236 6.45 29.83 -24.22
N ILE A 237 7.05 28.70 -23.82
CA ILE A 237 6.86 28.02 -22.54
C ILE A 237 8.20 27.94 -21.81
N ALA A 238 8.21 28.30 -20.53
CA ALA A 238 9.27 27.96 -19.59
C ALA A 238 8.72 27.06 -18.49
N VAL A 239 9.45 25.98 -18.22
CA VAL A 239 9.16 24.99 -17.19
C VAL A 239 10.36 24.97 -16.26
N VAL A 240 10.14 25.18 -14.97
CA VAL A 240 11.17 25.12 -13.94
C VAL A 240 10.68 24.23 -12.81
N HIS A 241 11.55 23.33 -12.35
CA HIS A 241 11.30 22.51 -11.17
C HIS A 241 11.94 23.18 -9.96
N ALA A 242 11.29 23.07 -8.80
CA ALA A 242 11.88 23.44 -7.53
C ALA A 242 13.07 22.51 -7.23
N GLU A 243 14.09 23.03 -6.55
CA GLU A 243 15.12 22.16 -5.96
C GLU A 243 14.60 21.46 -4.69
N GLU A 244 13.63 22.08 -4.02
CA GLU A 244 12.99 21.53 -2.84
C GLU A 244 12.04 20.38 -3.16
N ARG A 245 12.03 19.42 -2.25
CA ARG A 245 11.14 18.26 -2.23
C ARG A 245 10.40 18.24 -0.90
N LEU A 246 9.16 17.77 -0.94
CA LEU A 246 8.36 17.57 0.27
C LEU A 246 8.22 16.06 0.51
N MET A 247 8.79 15.56 1.60
CA MET A 247 8.61 14.17 2.02
C MET A 247 7.39 14.08 2.93
N ALA A 248 6.29 13.55 2.41
CA ALA A 248 5.05 13.38 3.16
C ALA A 248 5.04 12.01 3.85
N SER A 249 4.71 11.95 5.13
CA SER A 249 4.56 10.69 5.87
C SER A 249 3.31 10.70 6.75
N ALA A 250 2.86 9.52 7.19
CA ALA A 250 1.75 9.40 8.12
C ALA A 250 2.20 8.63 9.37
N ARG A 251 1.98 9.21 10.55
CA ARG A 251 2.32 8.65 11.86
C ARG A 251 1.10 8.72 12.79
N PRO A 252 0.09 7.85 12.60
CA PRO A 252 -1.09 7.83 13.45
C PRO A 252 -0.71 7.49 14.89
N ASP A 253 -1.03 8.39 15.83
CA ASP A 253 -0.65 8.26 17.24
C ASP A 253 -1.49 7.17 17.96
N PRO A 254 -0.89 6.07 18.44
CA PRO A 254 -1.62 5.02 19.17
C PRO A 254 -2.22 5.51 20.49
N GLY A 255 -1.73 6.64 21.03
CA GLY A 255 -2.23 7.30 22.23
C GLY A 255 -3.35 8.32 21.99
N ALA A 256 -3.74 8.61 20.73
CA ALA A 256 -4.82 9.56 20.42
C ALA A 256 -6.25 9.02 20.71
N GLY A 257 -6.34 7.83 21.30
CA GLY A 257 -7.58 7.13 21.58
C GLY A 257 -7.96 6.11 20.51
N MET A 258 -9.02 5.38 20.83
CA MET A 258 -9.61 4.29 20.07
C MET A 258 -11.06 4.63 19.78
N PHE A 259 -11.47 4.55 18.52
CA PHE A 259 -12.88 4.58 18.18
C PHE A 259 -13.46 3.17 18.28
N TYR A 260 -14.76 3.03 18.52
CA TYR A 260 -15.47 1.79 18.24
C TYR A 260 -16.71 2.11 17.42
N ASN A 261 -17.01 1.31 16.39
CA ASN A 261 -18.24 1.52 15.63
C ASN A 261 -19.42 0.82 16.35
N PRO A 262 -20.46 1.56 16.78
CA PRO A 262 -21.55 1.01 17.56
C PRO A 262 -22.42 0.01 16.77
N TYR A 263 -22.35 0.00 15.44
CA TYR A 263 -23.07 -0.99 14.62
C TYR A 263 -22.53 -2.43 14.76
N HIS A 264 -21.34 -2.62 15.36
CA HIS A 264 -20.80 -3.96 15.64
C HIS A 264 -21.21 -4.53 17.00
N PHE A 265 -21.91 -3.76 17.84
CA PHE A 265 -22.24 -4.14 19.22
C PHE A 265 -23.74 -4.00 19.51
N ASP A 266 -24.26 -4.79 20.44
CA ASP A 266 -25.65 -4.66 20.89
C ASP A 266 -25.81 -3.37 21.71
N TYR A 267 -26.64 -2.45 21.23
CA TYR A 267 -26.95 -1.17 21.89
C TYR A 267 -27.48 -1.30 23.33
N ARG A 268 -27.96 -2.49 23.72
CA ARG A 268 -28.46 -2.79 25.07
C ARG A 268 -27.35 -3.16 26.05
N MET A 269 -26.19 -3.57 25.53
CA MET A 269 -25.04 -3.96 26.36
C MET A 269 -24.29 -2.72 26.85
N LYS A 270 -24.12 -2.63 28.18
CA LYS A 270 -23.48 -1.47 28.80
C LYS A 270 -21.98 -1.50 28.50
N ARG A 271 -21.46 -0.37 28.02
CA ARG A 271 -20.01 -0.14 27.88
C ARG A 271 -19.30 -0.43 29.21
N ILE A 272 -18.23 -1.22 29.16
CA ILE A 272 -17.29 -1.31 30.27
C ILE A 272 -16.62 0.07 30.37
N LYS A 273 -16.81 0.78 31.49
CA LYS A 273 -16.06 2.02 31.76
C LYS A 273 -14.59 1.66 32.01
N THR A 274 -13.80 1.60 30.95
CA THR A 274 -12.35 1.59 31.02
C THR A 274 -11.86 2.99 31.39
N GLU A 275 -10.69 3.07 32.02
CA GLU A 275 -10.05 4.36 32.41
C GLU A 275 -9.36 5.07 31.23
N TYR A 276 -9.57 4.55 30.01
CA TYR A 276 -8.76 4.84 28.83
C TYR A 276 -9.61 5.40 27.68
N LEU A 277 -8.95 6.05 26.72
CA LEU A 277 -9.57 6.82 25.63
C LEU A 277 -10.22 5.91 24.57
N CYS A 278 -11.31 5.21 24.89
CA CYS A 278 -12.06 4.39 23.92
C CYS A 278 -13.54 4.77 23.90
N ASP A 279 -13.99 5.45 22.83
CA ASP A 279 -15.34 6.04 22.77
C ASP A 279 -15.88 6.24 21.34
N THR A 280 -17.14 6.68 21.26
CA THR A 280 -17.87 7.06 20.03
C THR A 280 -18.14 8.56 19.94
N ASP A 281 -17.68 9.34 20.95
CA ASP A 281 -17.96 10.77 21.03
C ASP A 281 -17.29 11.58 19.92
N SER A 282 -17.57 12.88 19.86
CA SER A 282 -16.99 13.74 18.81
C SER A 282 -15.47 13.83 18.87
N GLN A 283 -14.86 13.68 20.05
CA GLN A 283 -13.41 13.77 20.22
C GLN A 283 -12.70 12.51 19.72
N ALA A 284 -13.18 11.33 20.11
CA ALA A 284 -12.73 10.04 19.60
C ALA A 284 -12.99 9.94 18.10
N TYR A 285 -14.19 10.29 17.63
CA TYR A 285 -14.52 10.28 16.20
C TYR A 285 -13.55 11.14 15.39
N LYS A 286 -13.17 12.34 15.85
CA LYS A 286 -12.30 13.27 15.12
C LYS A 286 -10.80 12.98 15.18
N ASN A 287 -10.31 12.36 16.25
CA ASN A 287 -8.88 12.28 16.54
C ASN A 287 -8.32 10.84 16.66
N ALA A 288 -9.14 9.86 17.03
CA ALA A 288 -8.68 8.47 17.05
C ALA A 288 -8.35 8.03 15.62
N ALA A 289 -7.09 7.70 15.36
CA ALA A 289 -6.64 7.19 14.07
C ALA A 289 -6.96 5.70 13.88
N PHE A 290 -7.30 5.00 14.98
CA PHE A 290 -7.60 3.58 15.03
C PHE A 290 -9.02 3.32 15.54
N GLU A 291 -9.59 2.21 15.11
CA GLU A 291 -10.88 1.68 15.52
C GLU A 291 -10.73 0.23 15.99
N GLN A 292 -11.53 -0.19 16.98
CA GLN A 292 -11.61 -1.59 17.39
C GLN A 292 -12.16 -2.43 16.24
N PHE A 293 -11.34 -3.37 15.73
CA PHE A 293 -11.77 -4.27 14.67
C PHE A 293 -12.58 -5.42 15.26
N VAL A 294 -13.78 -5.63 14.72
CA VAL A 294 -14.69 -6.73 15.11
C VAL A 294 -14.81 -7.68 13.94
N HIS A 295 -14.25 -8.88 14.10
CA HIS A 295 -14.21 -9.91 13.08
C HIS A 295 -15.61 -10.33 12.62
N HIS A 296 -15.74 -10.64 11.33
CA HIS A 296 -16.89 -11.37 10.83
C HIS A 296 -16.82 -12.83 11.32
N ILE A 297 -17.86 -13.28 12.03
CA ILE A 297 -17.97 -14.66 12.52
C ILE A 297 -18.89 -15.46 11.61
N ASP A 298 -18.34 -16.46 10.93
CA ASP A 298 -19.13 -17.48 10.21
C ASP A 298 -19.59 -18.55 11.20
N TYR A 299 -20.83 -18.40 11.70
CA TYR A 299 -21.49 -19.33 12.60
C TYR A 299 -21.80 -20.71 11.99
N SER A 300 -21.55 -20.94 10.70
CA SER A 300 -21.55 -22.30 10.13
C SER A 300 -20.26 -23.07 10.45
N THR A 301 -19.22 -22.37 10.90
CA THR A 301 -17.93 -22.94 11.30
C THR A 301 -17.76 -22.93 12.82
N ASN A 302 -17.35 -24.07 13.37
CA ASN A 302 -17.01 -24.20 14.78
C ASN A 302 -15.55 -24.61 14.96
N LEU A 303 -14.95 -24.15 16.05
CA LEU A 303 -13.78 -24.73 16.67
C LEU A 303 -14.27 -25.85 17.60
N GLU A 304 -14.01 -27.11 17.23
CA GLU A 304 -14.16 -28.25 18.14
C GLU A 304 -12.90 -28.27 19.02
N ASN A 305 -12.95 -28.03 20.32
CA ASN A 305 -11.77 -27.94 21.20
C ASN A 305 -11.83 -28.91 22.38
N ILE A 306 -10.69 -29.48 22.78
CA ILE A 306 -10.59 -30.29 24.01
C ILE A 306 -11.05 -29.49 25.25
N PRO A 307 -11.70 -30.12 26.24
CA PRO A 307 -12.23 -29.48 27.45
C PRO A 307 -11.12 -29.18 28.49
N VAL A 308 -9.98 -28.66 28.02
CA VAL A 308 -8.77 -28.39 28.81
C VAL A 308 -8.50 -26.89 28.80
N ILE A 309 -8.19 -26.33 29.96
CA ILE A 309 -7.69 -24.96 30.13
C ILE A 309 -6.23 -25.10 30.57
N ALA A 310 -5.31 -24.42 29.90
CA ALA A 310 -3.89 -24.45 30.24
C ALA A 310 -3.13 -23.21 29.74
N ASP A 311 -2.11 -22.81 30.48
CA ASP A 311 -1.08 -21.88 29.99
C ASP A 311 -0.16 -22.58 28.96
N VAL A 312 -0.63 -22.64 27.70
CA VAL A 312 0.14 -23.19 26.58
C VAL A 312 1.35 -22.32 26.25
N SER A 313 1.26 -21.00 26.43
CA SER A 313 2.36 -20.06 26.18
C SER A 313 3.49 -20.17 27.22
N GLY A 314 3.19 -20.67 28.42
CA GLY A 314 4.15 -20.97 29.47
C GLY A 314 5.00 -22.23 29.24
N SER A 315 5.99 -22.43 30.12
CA SER A 315 6.97 -23.53 30.05
C SER A 315 6.45 -24.90 30.49
N ASN A 316 5.20 -25.00 30.95
CA ASN A 316 4.66 -26.23 31.56
C ASN A 316 3.94 -27.16 30.56
N TYR A 317 3.47 -26.65 29.41
CA TYR A 317 2.77 -27.45 28.42
C TYR A 317 3.74 -27.97 27.35
N THR A 318 3.85 -29.28 27.17
CA THR A 318 4.85 -29.90 26.30
C THR A 318 4.22 -30.58 25.08
N ARG A 319 5.04 -30.95 24.09
CA ARG A 319 4.58 -31.76 22.95
C ARG A 319 4.02 -33.12 23.37
N ARG A 320 4.48 -33.67 24.50
CA ARG A 320 3.94 -34.90 25.08
C ARG A 320 2.49 -34.70 25.53
N ASP A 321 2.16 -33.54 26.09
CA ASP A 321 0.80 -33.21 26.54
C ASP A 321 -0.13 -32.98 25.35
N TYR A 322 0.33 -32.29 24.30
CA TYR A 322 -0.38 -32.20 23.02
C TYR A 322 -0.62 -33.59 22.39
N ASN A 323 0.41 -34.45 22.32
CA ASN A 323 0.26 -35.79 21.76
C ASN A 323 -0.66 -36.67 22.60
N TRP A 324 -0.65 -36.52 23.94
CA TRP A 324 -1.62 -37.17 24.83
C TRP A 324 -3.04 -36.70 24.51
N ASN A 325 -3.28 -35.39 24.49
CA ASN A 325 -4.59 -34.81 24.21
C ASN A 325 -5.14 -35.22 22.84
N ARG A 326 -4.30 -35.16 21.79
CA ARG A 326 -4.61 -35.63 20.43
C ARG A 326 -4.97 -37.11 20.35
N SER A 327 -4.46 -37.92 21.27
CA SER A 327 -4.65 -39.38 21.24
C SER A 327 -5.86 -39.82 22.06
N PHE A 328 -6.10 -39.21 23.23
CA PHE A 328 -7.05 -39.72 24.21
C PHE A 328 -8.42 -39.00 24.22
N TYR A 329 -8.52 -37.77 23.74
CA TYR A 329 -9.82 -37.11 23.56
C TYR A 329 -10.49 -37.54 22.27
N ARG A 330 -11.73 -38.01 22.39
CA ARG A 330 -12.60 -38.38 21.27
C ARG A 330 -13.42 -37.18 20.82
N ARG A 331 -14.04 -37.29 19.63
CA ARG A 331 -14.81 -36.19 19.04
C ARG A 331 -16.04 -35.83 19.88
N GLU A 332 -16.69 -36.82 20.49
CA GLU A 332 -17.84 -36.63 21.38
C GLU A 332 -17.50 -35.93 22.71
N GLU A 333 -16.21 -35.78 23.04
CA GLU A 333 -15.72 -35.08 24.25
C GLU A 333 -15.29 -33.64 23.96
N LEU A 334 -15.29 -33.20 22.69
CA LEU A 334 -14.87 -31.87 22.29
C LEU A 334 -15.98 -30.83 22.51
N ILE A 335 -15.60 -29.67 22.99
CA ILE A 335 -16.44 -28.49 23.14
C ILE A 335 -16.48 -27.78 21.80
N SER A 336 -17.66 -27.75 21.17
CA SER A 336 -17.87 -27.07 19.90
C SER A 336 -18.34 -25.63 20.15
N THR A 337 -17.51 -24.66 19.76
CA THR A 337 -17.83 -23.22 19.85
C THR A 337 -17.50 -22.52 18.54
N PRO A 338 -18.31 -21.56 18.05
CA PRO A 338 -17.86 -20.69 16.98
C PRO A 338 -16.63 -19.89 17.45
N PRO A 339 -15.76 -19.42 16.54
CA PRO A 339 -14.86 -18.31 16.87
C PRO A 339 -15.68 -17.15 17.43
N ASN A 340 -15.20 -16.52 18.51
CA ASN A 340 -15.92 -15.42 19.14
C ASN A 340 -15.29 -14.07 18.76
N ALA A 341 -16.04 -13.00 18.93
CA ALA A 341 -15.55 -11.63 18.91
C ALA A 341 -15.89 -10.95 20.25
N PRO A 342 -15.27 -9.81 20.60
CA PRO A 342 -15.49 -9.14 21.87
C PRO A 342 -16.97 -8.77 22.06
N MET A 343 -17.54 -9.12 23.22
CA MET A 343 -18.96 -8.87 23.49
C MET A 343 -19.24 -7.39 23.79
N TYR A 344 -18.29 -6.72 24.46
CA TYR A 344 -18.41 -5.32 24.84
C TYR A 344 -17.39 -4.45 24.09
N PRO A 345 -17.74 -3.20 23.72
CA PRO A 345 -16.78 -2.24 23.22
C PRO A 345 -15.64 -2.04 24.21
N CYS A 346 -14.42 -1.91 23.71
CA CYS A 346 -13.21 -1.59 24.48
C CYS A 346 -12.80 -2.65 25.54
N GLU A 347 -13.41 -3.84 25.55
CA GLU A 347 -13.08 -4.93 26.49
C GLU A 347 -11.68 -5.52 26.23
N THR A 348 -11.35 -5.71 24.95
CA THR A 348 -10.13 -6.39 24.49
C THR A 348 -9.11 -5.45 23.84
N VAL A 349 -9.41 -4.14 23.78
CA VAL A 349 -8.57 -3.12 23.13
C VAL A 349 -8.46 -1.88 24.01
N VAL A 350 -7.24 -1.44 24.29
CA VAL A 350 -6.94 -0.26 25.13
C VAL A 350 -5.93 0.65 24.44
N SER A 351 -6.20 1.96 24.39
CA SER A 351 -5.25 2.99 23.94
C SER A 351 -4.71 3.75 25.16
N ASP A 352 -3.39 3.72 25.34
CA ASP A 352 -2.67 4.40 26.43
C ASP A 352 -2.04 5.70 25.91
N PRO A 353 -2.51 6.89 26.32
CA PRO A 353 -1.97 8.18 25.88
C PRO A 353 -0.60 8.54 26.49
N VAL A 354 -0.21 7.91 27.60
CA VAL A 354 1.07 8.17 28.30
C VAL A 354 2.17 7.33 27.68
N ARG A 355 1.90 6.04 27.44
CA ARG A 355 2.83 5.12 26.76
C ARG A 355 2.84 5.26 25.24
N LYS A 356 1.77 5.83 24.65
CA LYS A 356 1.48 5.80 23.20
C LYS A 356 1.45 4.38 22.64
N VAL A 357 0.70 3.51 23.30
CA VAL A 357 0.57 2.09 22.93
C VAL A 357 -0.89 1.72 22.81
N ILE A 358 -1.21 0.89 21.82
CA ILE A 358 -2.48 0.15 21.80
C ILE A 358 -2.21 -1.28 22.24
N THR A 359 -2.92 -1.75 23.26
CA THR A 359 -2.90 -3.13 23.71
C THR A 359 -4.12 -3.87 23.14
N ILE A 360 -3.91 -5.03 22.52
CA ILE A 360 -4.95 -6.00 22.14
C ILE A 360 -4.84 -7.26 23.02
N ARG A 361 -5.96 -7.89 23.36
CA ARG A 361 -6.01 -8.98 24.34
C ARG A 361 -7.06 -10.03 23.99
N ASN A 362 -6.64 -11.26 23.68
CA ASN A 362 -7.54 -12.42 23.69
C ASN A 362 -7.70 -12.87 25.17
N PRO A 363 -8.90 -12.87 25.77
CA PRO A 363 -9.04 -13.16 27.19
C PRO A 363 -8.74 -14.62 27.56
N GLY A 364 -8.22 -14.82 28.78
CA GLY A 364 -8.15 -16.15 29.41
C GLY A 364 -9.53 -16.75 29.68
N VAL A 365 -9.59 -18.07 29.76
CA VAL A 365 -10.81 -18.88 29.84
C VAL A 365 -10.98 -19.50 31.22
N THR A 366 -12.22 -19.51 31.71
CA THR A 366 -12.61 -20.20 32.95
C THR A 366 -13.54 -21.37 32.66
N TYR A 367 -13.54 -22.39 33.52
CA TYR A 367 -14.34 -23.60 33.32
C TYR A 367 -15.83 -23.27 33.20
N GLY A 368 -16.46 -23.75 32.13
CA GLY A 368 -17.87 -23.46 31.80
C GLY A 368 -18.09 -22.22 30.94
N ASN A 369 -17.09 -21.34 30.79
CA ASN A 369 -17.13 -20.15 29.92
C ASN A 369 -16.21 -20.31 28.71
N TRP A 370 -16.50 -21.33 27.91
CA TRP A 370 -15.63 -21.77 26.81
C TRP A 370 -15.72 -20.81 25.62
N LYS A 371 -14.66 -20.02 25.41
CA LYS A 371 -14.56 -19.09 24.28
C LYS A 371 -13.13 -18.95 23.79
N LYS A 372 -12.97 -18.81 22.47
CA LYS A 372 -11.73 -18.37 21.81
C LYS A 372 -12.11 -17.14 20.98
N GLU A 373 -11.70 -15.98 21.46
CA GLU A 373 -12.04 -14.68 20.85
C GLU A 373 -10.94 -14.22 19.90
N ASN A 374 -11.33 -13.73 18.72
CA ASN A 374 -10.47 -13.00 17.81
C ASN A 374 -10.52 -11.51 18.17
N VAL A 375 -9.39 -10.82 18.12
CA VAL A 375 -9.27 -9.41 18.53
C VAL A 375 -8.37 -8.64 17.59
N GLY A 376 -8.58 -7.33 17.46
CA GLY A 376 -7.69 -6.49 16.68
C GLY A 376 -8.11 -5.02 16.59
N ILE A 377 -7.37 -4.29 15.77
CA ILE A 377 -7.58 -2.88 15.45
C ILE A 377 -7.45 -2.63 13.95
N ILE A 378 -8.13 -1.59 13.47
CA ILE A 378 -8.08 -1.12 12.08
C ILE A 378 -7.78 0.38 12.04
N THR A 379 -6.94 0.85 11.11
CA THR A 379 -6.78 2.28 10.84
C THR A 379 -8.05 2.86 10.23
N ARG A 380 -8.45 4.07 10.60
CA ARG A 380 -9.69 4.71 10.10
C ARG A 380 -9.51 5.52 8.82
N HIS A 381 -8.26 5.86 8.48
CA HIS A 381 -7.91 6.65 7.30
C HIS A 381 -7.19 5.77 6.29
N GLY A 382 -7.86 5.44 5.18
CA GLY A 382 -7.23 4.67 4.13
C GLY A 382 -6.31 5.51 3.27
N LEU A 383 -5.27 4.87 2.76
CA LEU A 383 -4.30 5.44 1.81
C LEU A 383 -4.11 4.48 0.63
N ALA A 384 -3.51 4.98 -0.45
CA ALA A 384 -3.25 4.22 -1.67
C ALA A 384 -1.74 4.19 -1.94
N TYR A 385 -1.16 2.99 -1.95
CA TYR A 385 0.28 2.73 -1.83
C TYR A 385 0.86 3.22 -0.49
N GLY A 386 2.18 3.02 -0.33
CA GLY A 386 2.92 3.44 0.85
C GLY A 386 3.81 2.31 1.38
N LYS A 387 4.78 2.70 2.21
CA LYS A 387 5.62 1.77 2.97
C LYS A 387 5.15 1.79 4.41
N TYR A 388 4.34 0.80 4.77
CA TYR A 388 3.70 0.67 6.08
C TYR A 388 4.63 -0.10 6.99
N ARG A 389 5.29 0.60 7.91
CA ARG A 389 6.18 0.03 8.92
C ARG A 389 5.51 0.03 10.29
N MET A 390 5.31 -1.16 10.86
CA MET A 390 4.65 -1.37 12.14
C MET A 390 5.66 -1.83 13.19
N LYS A 391 5.73 -1.16 14.34
CA LYS A 391 6.44 -1.61 15.55
C LYS A 391 5.46 -2.25 16.51
N CYS A 392 5.62 -3.53 16.81
CA CYS A 392 4.74 -4.22 17.75
C CYS A 392 5.43 -5.35 18.51
N LYS A 393 4.74 -5.84 19.54
CA LYS A 393 5.03 -7.05 20.29
C LYS A 393 3.72 -7.82 20.42
N LEU A 394 3.39 -8.61 19.41
CA LEU A 394 2.25 -9.52 19.44
C LEU A 394 2.59 -10.77 20.28
N THR A 395 1.57 -11.53 20.66
CA THR A 395 1.73 -12.77 21.42
C THR A 395 2.73 -13.72 20.75
N ARG A 396 3.78 -14.12 21.49
CA ARG A 396 4.72 -15.17 21.05
C ARG A 396 3.96 -16.47 20.86
N GLN A 397 4.12 -17.14 19.72
CA GLN A 397 3.20 -18.20 19.30
C GLN A 397 3.70 -19.59 19.65
N LEU A 398 5.02 -19.78 19.77
CA LEU A 398 5.61 -21.02 20.29
C LEU A 398 6.11 -20.82 21.73
N ASN A 399 5.85 -21.81 22.58
CA ASN A 399 6.48 -21.89 23.90
C ASN A 399 7.88 -22.52 23.82
N ASP A 400 8.54 -22.70 24.96
CA ASP A 400 9.91 -23.24 25.02
C ASP A 400 10.04 -24.74 24.68
N HIS A 401 8.92 -25.45 24.46
CA HIS A 401 8.85 -26.82 23.91
C HIS A 401 8.43 -26.83 22.43
N ASN A 402 8.48 -25.66 21.77
CA ASN A 402 8.02 -25.40 20.42
C ASN A 402 6.52 -25.76 20.20
N VAL A 403 5.70 -25.65 21.23
CA VAL A 403 4.25 -25.90 21.13
C VAL A 403 3.51 -24.63 20.76
N TRP A 404 2.69 -24.72 19.72
CA TRP A 404 1.86 -23.61 19.24
C TRP A 404 0.66 -23.37 20.16
N ASN A 405 0.45 -22.12 20.56
CA ASN A 405 -0.68 -21.72 21.41
C ASN A 405 -2.02 -21.53 20.66
N GLY A 406 -2.05 -21.74 19.35
CA GLY A 406 -3.28 -21.73 18.55
C GLY A 406 -3.68 -20.35 18.00
N ILE A 407 -2.92 -19.29 18.28
CA ILE A 407 -3.11 -17.96 17.68
C ILE A 407 -2.36 -17.87 16.34
N THR A 408 -3.00 -17.29 15.33
CA THR A 408 -2.37 -16.61 14.20
C THR A 408 -2.22 -15.12 14.55
N ASN A 409 -1.03 -14.57 14.43
CA ASN A 409 -0.80 -13.13 14.46
C ASN A 409 -0.91 -12.63 13.02
N ALA A 410 -1.72 -11.61 12.74
CA ALA A 410 -1.80 -11.05 11.38
C ALA A 410 -1.69 -9.52 11.38
N ILE A 411 -0.99 -9.02 10.35
CA ILE A 411 -0.90 -7.59 10.01
C ILE A 411 -1.23 -7.50 8.53
N TRP A 412 -2.35 -6.89 8.19
CA TRP A 412 -2.91 -7.02 6.85
C TRP A 412 -3.65 -5.76 6.43
N MET A 413 -3.85 -5.60 5.13
CA MET A 413 -4.54 -4.44 4.56
C MET A 413 -5.82 -4.89 3.89
N ILE A 414 -6.92 -4.16 4.09
CA ILE A 414 -8.20 -4.41 3.41
C ILE A 414 -8.69 -3.16 2.68
N TYR A 415 -9.36 -3.33 1.54
CA TYR A 415 -10.07 -2.26 0.83
C TYR A 415 -11.00 -1.44 1.75
N GLN A 416 -10.96 -0.11 1.65
CA GLN A 416 -11.77 0.77 2.52
C GLN A 416 -13.27 0.74 2.22
N SER A 417 -13.67 0.51 0.97
CA SER A 417 -15.08 0.49 0.56
C SER A 417 -15.30 -0.27 -0.75
N GLY A 418 -16.47 -0.90 -0.90
CA GLY A 418 -16.93 -1.51 -2.14
C GLY A 418 -17.60 -0.53 -3.11
N GLU A 419 -17.77 0.74 -2.73
CA GLU A 419 -18.36 1.78 -3.61
C GLU A 419 -17.48 2.08 -4.84
N ASP A 420 -18.11 2.59 -5.92
CA ASP A 420 -17.49 2.86 -7.23
C ASP A 420 -16.16 3.64 -7.20
N TRP A 421 -16.03 4.58 -6.27
CA TRP A 421 -14.82 5.41 -6.10
C TRP A 421 -13.59 4.61 -5.68
N ASN A 422 -13.79 3.43 -5.08
CA ASN A 422 -12.74 2.58 -4.55
C ASN A 422 -12.61 1.24 -5.30
N LEU A 423 -13.18 1.13 -6.51
CA LEU A 423 -12.99 -0.03 -7.37
C LEU A 423 -11.56 -0.09 -7.94
N ARG A 424 -10.96 -1.27 -7.95
CA ARG A 424 -9.65 -1.55 -8.58
C ARG A 424 -9.61 -1.16 -10.07
N ARG A 425 -8.40 -1.09 -10.63
CA ARG A 425 -8.17 -1.13 -12.08
C ARG A 425 -8.88 -2.34 -12.70
N ALA A 426 -9.44 -2.16 -13.89
CA ALA A 426 -10.11 -3.24 -14.61
C ALA A 426 -9.15 -4.39 -14.96
N CYS A 427 -9.60 -5.63 -14.76
CA CYS A 427 -8.92 -6.83 -15.25
C CYS A 427 -9.36 -7.08 -16.69
N ARG A 428 -8.43 -6.97 -17.65
CA ARG A 428 -8.70 -6.91 -19.09
C ARG A 428 -8.69 -8.26 -19.83
N LYS A 429 -8.38 -9.35 -19.13
CA LYS A 429 -8.58 -10.73 -19.62
C LYS A 429 -9.89 -11.29 -19.05
N GLU A 430 -9.85 -12.44 -18.37
CA GLU A 430 -11.02 -13.15 -17.82
C GLU A 430 -11.77 -12.45 -16.67
N GLY A 431 -11.52 -11.16 -16.38
CA GLY A 431 -12.12 -10.45 -15.25
C GLY A 431 -11.59 -10.88 -13.86
N TYR A 432 -12.16 -10.26 -12.83
CA TYR A 432 -12.08 -10.67 -11.41
C TYR A 432 -13.27 -11.58 -11.07
N MET A 433 -13.14 -12.36 -10.00
CA MET A 433 -14.28 -13.00 -9.33
C MET A 433 -15.16 -11.95 -8.66
N GLU A 434 -16.48 -12.04 -8.83
CA GLU A 434 -17.44 -11.09 -8.26
C GLU A 434 -17.54 -11.20 -6.74
N ASN A 435 -17.49 -12.42 -6.20
CA ASN A 435 -17.81 -12.70 -4.80
C ASN A 435 -16.59 -13.14 -3.99
N TYR A 436 -16.45 -12.62 -2.76
CA TYR A 436 -15.39 -13.04 -1.82
C TYR A 436 -15.43 -14.55 -1.51
N TYR A 437 -16.63 -15.15 -1.43
CA TYR A 437 -16.79 -16.60 -1.26
C TYR A 437 -16.92 -17.38 -2.59
N GLY A 438 -16.76 -16.69 -3.73
CA GLY A 438 -16.91 -17.28 -5.07
C GLY A 438 -15.85 -18.35 -5.39
N GLY A 439 -16.22 -19.33 -6.21
CA GLY A 439 -15.32 -20.42 -6.65
C GLY A 439 -15.31 -20.57 -8.18
N ARG A 440 -15.06 -21.79 -8.66
CA ARG A 440 -15.02 -22.14 -10.10
C ARG A 440 -16.25 -21.69 -10.93
N ASN A 441 -17.41 -21.56 -10.28
CA ASN A 441 -18.68 -21.18 -10.89
C ASN A 441 -19.08 -19.72 -10.61
N ASP A 442 -18.20 -18.90 -10.03
CA ASP A 442 -18.49 -17.51 -9.75
C ASP A 442 -18.54 -16.65 -11.02
N ASN A 443 -19.34 -15.59 -10.98
CA ASN A 443 -19.39 -14.60 -12.05
C ASN A 443 -18.04 -13.90 -12.21
N ARG A 444 -17.77 -13.44 -13.43
CA ARG A 444 -16.55 -12.70 -13.76
C ARG A 444 -16.89 -11.28 -14.15
N VAL A 445 -16.36 -10.32 -13.40
CA VAL A 445 -16.63 -8.88 -13.55
C VAL A 445 -15.34 -8.11 -13.85
N SER A 446 -15.44 -7.01 -14.60
CA SER A 446 -14.24 -6.27 -15.01
C SER A 446 -13.53 -5.56 -13.86
N ARG A 447 -14.25 -5.17 -12.79
CA ARG A 447 -13.74 -4.45 -11.62
C ARG A 447 -14.40 -4.97 -10.34
N VAL A 448 -13.66 -4.94 -9.24
CA VAL A 448 -14.16 -5.17 -7.87
C VAL A 448 -13.54 -4.15 -6.90
N GLY A 449 -14.19 -3.92 -5.77
CA GLY A 449 -13.60 -3.16 -4.66
C GLY A 449 -12.64 -4.02 -3.83
N TYR A 450 -12.94 -5.32 -3.68
CA TYR A 450 -12.20 -6.22 -2.80
C TYR A 450 -10.72 -6.30 -3.16
N SER A 451 -9.87 -5.93 -2.21
CA SER A 451 -8.42 -6.03 -2.25
C SER A 451 -7.94 -6.28 -0.83
N GLU A 452 -6.94 -7.14 -0.72
CA GLU A 452 -6.38 -7.56 0.55
C GLU A 452 -4.90 -7.95 0.36
N ILE A 453 -4.04 -7.52 1.29
CA ILE A 453 -2.60 -7.82 1.31
C ILE A 453 -2.24 -8.26 2.73
N ASP A 454 -1.80 -9.51 2.89
CA ASP A 454 -1.65 -10.11 4.22
C ASP A 454 -0.21 -10.35 4.60
N PHE A 455 0.01 -10.27 5.92
CA PHE A 455 1.19 -10.75 6.61
C PHE A 455 0.70 -11.61 7.79
N GLU A 456 0.49 -12.90 7.57
CA GLU A 456 0.02 -13.85 8.59
C GLU A 456 1.17 -14.70 9.13
N ILE A 457 1.23 -14.87 10.45
CA ILE A 457 2.28 -15.62 11.14
C ILE A 457 1.62 -16.75 11.90
N LEU A 458 2.02 -17.99 11.65
CA LEU A 458 1.40 -19.19 12.22
C LEU A 458 2.27 -20.45 12.07
N LYS A 459 1.94 -21.51 12.81
CA LYS A 459 2.62 -22.81 12.68
C LYS A 459 1.99 -23.68 11.58
N THR A 460 2.59 -23.62 10.39
CA THR A 460 2.22 -24.41 9.20
C THR A 460 3.48 -24.71 8.38
N PRO A 461 3.56 -25.83 7.63
CA PRO A 461 4.63 -26.06 6.66
C PRO A 461 4.56 -25.08 5.48
N ASP A 462 5.65 -25.05 4.70
CA ASP A 462 5.68 -24.39 3.39
C ASP A 462 4.70 -25.09 2.42
N TYR A 463 4.15 -24.34 1.46
CA TYR A 463 3.33 -24.89 0.36
C TYR A 463 4.17 -25.51 -0.75
N CYS A 464 5.45 -25.17 -0.86
CA CYS A 464 6.34 -25.64 -1.92
C CYS A 464 7.59 -26.39 -1.40
N PRO A 465 7.43 -27.46 -0.58
CA PRO A 465 8.55 -28.24 -0.05
C PRO A 465 9.16 -29.18 -1.11
N ASP A 466 10.43 -29.57 -0.89
CA ASP A 466 11.19 -30.43 -1.82
C ASP A 466 10.64 -31.87 -1.96
N GLN A 467 9.85 -32.35 -1.00
CA GLN A 467 9.39 -33.75 -0.95
C GLN A 467 7.91 -33.92 -1.27
N TYR A 468 7.02 -33.58 -0.32
CA TYR A 468 5.59 -33.81 -0.46
C TYR A 468 4.78 -32.82 0.38
N PHE A 469 3.64 -32.39 -0.16
CA PHE A 469 2.69 -31.55 0.54
C PHE A 469 1.26 -32.11 0.36
N PRO A 470 0.43 -32.17 1.42
CA PRO A 470 0.75 -31.87 2.82
C PRO A 470 1.59 -32.98 3.49
N PRO A 471 2.45 -32.68 4.48
CA PRO A 471 3.25 -33.68 5.19
C PRO A 471 2.42 -34.81 5.82
N VAL A 472 2.96 -36.03 5.79
CA VAL A 472 2.25 -37.25 6.23
C VAL A 472 2.58 -37.59 7.69
N TYR A 473 1.68 -37.22 8.60
CA TYR A 473 1.82 -37.53 10.03
C TYR A 473 1.38 -38.95 10.36
N LYS A 474 2.08 -39.60 11.30
CA LYS A 474 1.61 -40.86 11.89
C LYS A 474 0.35 -40.61 12.72
N ASN A 475 -0.62 -41.52 12.60
CA ASN A 475 -1.81 -41.54 13.46
C ASN A 475 -1.47 -42.24 14.79
N PRO A 476 -1.76 -41.62 15.94
CA PRO A 476 -1.59 -42.26 17.23
C PRO A 476 -2.68 -43.31 17.49
N ALA A 477 -2.42 -44.23 18.41
CA ALA A 477 -3.38 -45.18 18.95
C ALA A 477 -3.48 -45.04 20.48
N PRO A 478 -4.70 -44.95 21.06
CA PRO A 478 -4.95 -44.62 22.47
C PRO A 478 -4.69 -45.79 23.43
N ASN A 479 -3.43 -46.24 23.55
CA ASN A 479 -3.01 -47.21 24.56
C ASN A 479 -2.17 -46.53 25.64
N ARG A 480 -2.80 -46.16 26.76
CA ARG A 480 -2.12 -45.50 27.90
C ARG A 480 -0.93 -46.26 28.47
N PHE A 481 -0.85 -47.57 28.24
CA PHE A 481 0.24 -48.43 28.71
C PHE A 481 1.41 -48.55 27.71
N ASN A 482 1.27 -48.06 26.48
CA ASN A 482 2.33 -48.06 25.47
C ASN A 482 2.59 -46.64 24.97
N GLN A 483 3.61 -45.96 25.51
CA GLN A 483 3.94 -44.59 25.12
C GLN A 483 4.25 -44.45 23.61
N SER A 484 4.84 -45.46 22.97
CA SER A 484 5.17 -45.39 21.53
C SER A 484 3.96 -45.43 20.61
N SER A 485 2.78 -45.84 21.11
CA SER A 485 1.56 -45.85 20.28
C SER A 485 0.89 -44.49 20.19
N TRP A 486 0.99 -43.64 21.22
CA TRP A 486 0.31 -42.34 21.27
C TRP A 486 1.28 -41.15 21.14
N ASN A 487 2.49 -41.25 21.68
CA ASN A 487 3.53 -40.22 21.53
C ASN A 487 4.34 -40.48 20.25
N VAL A 488 3.66 -40.47 19.10
CA VAL A 488 4.27 -40.77 17.80
C VAL A 488 5.21 -39.64 17.34
N PRO A 489 6.38 -39.96 16.75
CA PRO A 489 7.27 -38.95 16.19
C PRO A 489 6.67 -38.32 14.92
N TRP A 490 7.04 -37.07 14.68
CA TRP A 490 6.68 -36.33 13.48
C TRP A 490 7.64 -36.61 12.31
N PRO A 491 7.27 -36.25 11.06
CA PRO A 491 8.16 -36.23 9.92
C PRO A 491 9.42 -35.37 10.17
N GLN A 492 10.55 -35.75 9.57
CA GLN A 492 11.85 -35.10 9.84
C GLN A 492 11.89 -33.65 9.35
N ASP A 493 11.29 -33.36 8.20
CA ASP A 493 11.10 -32.03 7.62
C ASP A 493 10.35 -31.06 8.55
N ILE A 494 9.39 -31.57 9.32
CA ILE A 494 8.70 -30.81 10.38
C ILE A 494 9.60 -30.62 11.59
N MET A 495 10.39 -31.62 11.97
CA MET A 495 11.35 -31.54 13.08
C MET A 495 12.50 -30.56 12.80
N ASP A 496 12.97 -30.47 11.54
CA ASP A 496 14.03 -29.56 11.09
C ASP A 496 13.58 -28.08 11.07
N THR A 497 12.28 -27.83 11.22
CA THR A 497 11.67 -26.49 11.27
C THR A 497 10.79 -26.32 12.51
N ASP A 498 11.01 -27.12 13.55
CA ASP A 498 10.17 -27.21 14.74
C ASP A 498 10.08 -25.89 15.55
N ASP A 499 11.19 -25.16 15.66
CA ASP A 499 11.27 -23.84 16.32
C ASP A 499 10.76 -22.67 15.47
N LYS A 500 10.35 -22.93 14.22
CA LYS A 500 10.00 -21.90 13.23
C LYS A 500 8.50 -21.74 13.04
N LEU A 501 8.10 -20.52 12.70
CA LEU A 501 6.77 -20.17 12.23
C LEU A 501 6.83 -19.84 10.74
N SER A 502 5.76 -20.13 10.01
CA SER A 502 5.58 -19.57 8.67
C SER A 502 5.18 -18.12 8.80
N VAL A 503 5.96 -17.26 8.16
CA VAL A 503 5.55 -15.93 7.71
C VAL A 503 4.92 -16.10 6.33
N SER A 504 3.61 -15.88 6.24
CA SER A 504 2.80 -16.02 5.03
C SER A 504 2.50 -14.63 4.47
N CYS A 505 2.93 -14.38 3.23
CA CYS A 505 2.74 -13.14 2.51
C CYS A 505 1.72 -13.40 1.38
N THR A 506 0.54 -12.79 1.45
CA THR A 506 -0.58 -13.08 0.53
C THR A 506 -1.04 -11.82 -0.19
N ASN A 507 -1.36 -11.92 -1.48
CA ASN A 507 -2.07 -10.87 -2.22
C ASN A 507 -3.37 -11.44 -2.81
N TRP A 508 -4.51 -10.82 -2.48
CA TRP A 508 -5.80 -11.19 -3.02
C TRP A 508 -6.04 -10.46 -4.34
N ASP A 509 -5.60 -11.06 -5.44
CA ASP A 509 -5.86 -10.56 -6.79
C ASP A 509 -7.25 -10.89 -7.34
N MET A 510 -8.12 -11.49 -6.53
CA MET A 510 -9.47 -11.96 -6.86
C MET A 510 -9.47 -12.80 -8.16
N ALA A 511 -8.39 -13.57 -8.34
CA ALA A 511 -8.09 -14.39 -9.51
C ALA A 511 -8.22 -13.63 -10.85
N CYS A 512 -7.70 -12.40 -10.93
CA CYS A 512 -7.53 -11.70 -12.20
C CYS A 512 -6.42 -12.33 -13.05
N TRP A 513 -6.75 -12.70 -14.29
CA TRP A 513 -5.80 -13.37 -15.20
C TRP A 513 -4.97 -12.39 -16.06
N GLU A 514 -5.09 -11.07 -15.85
CA GLU A 514 -4.29 -10.07 -16.58
C GLU A 514 -2.76 -10.24 -16.48
N PRO A 515 -2.16 -10.64 -15.34
CA PRO A 515 -0.71 -10.85 -15.21
C PRO A 515 -0.13 -11.74 -16.31
N SER A 516 1.10 -11.44 -16.73
CA SER A 516 1.78 -12.11 -17.86
C SER A 516 2.19 -13.55 -17.56
N LYS A 517 2.42 -13.85 -16.28
CA LYS A 517 2.81 -15.14 -15.69
C LYS A 517 1.77 -15.62 -14.67
N TYR A 518 0.48 -15.42 -14.96
CA TYR A 518 -0.60 -15.96 -14.14
C TYR A 518 -0.48 -17.50 -14.09
N GLY A 519 -0.36 -18.07 -12.90
CA GLY A 519 -0.03 -19.48 -12.68
C GLY A 519 -0.74 -20.12 -11.49
N VAL A 520 -0.72 -21.45 -11.48
CA VAL A 520 -1.27 -22.36 -10.46
C VAL A 520 -0.14 -23.24 -9.94
N GLY A 521 -0.24 -23.72 -8.70
CA GLY A 521 0.83 -24.43 -8.01
C GLY A 521 2.00 -23.50 -7.66
N CYS A 522 3.18 -24.08 -7.50
CA CYS A 522 4.41 -23.37 -7.13
C CYS A 522 5.05 -22.65 -8.32
N ASN A 523 5.08 -21.31 -8.26
CA ASN A 523 5.60 -20.43 -9.30
C ASN A 523 6.73 -19.55 -8.69
N PRO A 524 8.01 -19.85 -8.98
CA PRO A 524 9.13 -19.11 -8.42
C PRO A 524 9.30 -17.72 -9.07
N ILE A 525 9.61 -16.72 -8.25
CA ILE A 525 10.01 -15.38 -8.70
C ILE A 525 11.31 -14.97 -8.00
N SER A 526 12.22 -14.31 -8.73
CA SER A 526 13.52 -13.87 -8.20
C SER A 526 13.54 -12.37 -7.95
N TYR A 527 14.08 -11.96 -6.81
CA TYR A 527 14.30 -10.55 -6.46
C TYR A 527 15.54 -10.40 -5.58
N GLN A 528 16.43 -9.47 -5.93
CA GLN A 528 17.68 -9.18 -5.19
C GLN A 528 18.50 -10.44 -4.82
N GLY A 529 18.57 -11.41 -5.73
CA GLY A 529 19.32 -12.67 -5.53
C GLY A 529 18.60 -13.73 -4.69
N GLN A 530 17.42 -13.45 -4.14
CA GLN A 530 16.55 -14.42 -3.46
C GLN A 530 15.49 -14.97 -4.43
N VAL A 531 15.02 -16.19 -4.17
CA VAL A 531 13.90 -16.83 -4.88
C VAL A 531 12.74 -16.98 -3.90
N PHE A 532 11.53 -16.63 -4.35
CA PHE A 532 10.29 -16.71 -3.58
C PHE A 532 9.30 -17.62 -4.31
N ASN A 533 8.82 -18.67 -3.64
CA ASN A 533 7.90 -19.65 -4.22
C ASN A 533 6.46 -19.20 -4.00
N SER A 534 5.82 -18.71 -5.06
CA SER A 534 4.44 -18.21 -5.02
C SER A 534 3.46 -19.34 -5.30
N HIS A 535 2.53 -19.61 -4.39
CA HIS A 535 1.56 -20.70 -4.51
C HIS A 535 0.14 -20.18 -4.75
N ARG A 536 -0.57 -20.78 -5.71
CA ARG A 536 -2.03 -20.64 -5.91
C ARG A 536 -2.65 -22.02 -6.09
N TRP A 537 -3.71 -22.33 -5.34
CA TRP A 537 -4.32 -23.67 -5.34
C TRP A 537 -4.92 -24.09 -6.68
N ASP A 538 -5.68 -23.20 -7.34
CA ASP A 538 -6.26 -23.42 -8.67
C ASP A 538 -6.52 -22.09 -9.40
N HIS A 539 -7.01 -22.15 -10.64
CA HIS A 539 -7.25 -20.98 -11.50
C HIS A 539 -8.37 -20.02 -11.02
N TRP A 540 -9.10 -20.40 -9.98
CA TRP A 540 -10.19 -19.66 -9.33
C TRP A 540 -9.90 -19.42 -7.84
N TYR A 541 -8.71 -19.76 -7.35
CA TYR A 541 -8.31 -19.37 -6.01
C TYR A 541 -7.92 -17.89 -6.01
N ARG A 542 -8.63 -17.11 -5.16
CA ARG A 542 -8.70 -15.64 -5.19
C ARG A 542 -7.42 -14.92 -4.78
N ALA A 543 -6.44 -15.66 -4.26
CA ALA A 543 -5.20 -15.11 -3.75
C ALA A 543 -3.97 -15.89 -4.26
N ILE A 544 -2.80 -15.35 -4.00
CA ILE A 544 -1.51 -16.00 -4.19
C ILE A 544 -0.68 -15.79 -2.92
N THR A 545 -0.04 -16.84 -2.42
CA THR A 545 0.66 -16.82 -1.11
C THR A 545 2.09 -17.30 -1.26
N GLN A 546 3.02 -16.62 -0.59
CA GLN A 546 4.39 -17.08 -0.35
C GLN A 546 4.55 -17.39 1.15
N LYS A 547 5.37 -18.38 1.49
CA LYS A 547 5.72 -18.68 2.89
C LYS A 547 7.23 -18.62 3.09
N LYS A 548 7.66 -18.14 4.25
CA LYS A 548 9.05 -18.22 4.71
C LYS A 548 9.09 -18.67 6.17
N GLN A 549 9.84 -19.72 6.46
CA GLN A 549 10.03 -20.22 7.82
C GLN A 549 11.04 -19.36 8.58
N VAL A 550 10.68 -18.91 9.77
CA VAL A 550 11.43 -17.94 10.59
C VAL A 550 11.41 -18.38 12.05
N SER A 551 12.54 -18.32 12.77
CA SER A 551 12.61 -18.77 14.17
C SER A 551 11.75 -17.89 15.08
N ASP A 552 10.83 -18.52 15.83
CA ASP A 552 9.95 -17.82 16.77
C ASP A 552 10.74 -17.12 17.87
N LYS A 553 11.76 -17.80 18.41
CA LYS A 553 12.54 -17.29 19.54
C LYS A 553 13.41 -16.10 19.15
N GLU A 554 14.05 -16.15 17.98
CA GLU A 554 14.95 -15.09 17.52
C GLU A 554 14.18 -13.84 17.08
N MET A 555 13.07 -14.01 16.36
CA MET A 555 12.32 -12.88 15.79
C MET A 555 11.20 -12.34 16.69
N PHE A 556 10.45 -13.21 17.38
CA PHE A 556 9.29 -12.82 18.17
C PHE A 556 9.51 -12.93 19.69
N GLY A 557 10.66 -13.47 20.11
CA GLY A 557 11.09 -13.51 21.52
C GLY A 557 11.54 -12.15 22.07
N GLY A 558 12.04 -11.24 21.22
CA GLY A 558 12.52 -9.90 21.61
C GLY A 558 11.47 -8.97 22.22
N PRO A 559 11.85 -7.79 22.75
CA PRO A 559 10.92 -6.86 23.41
C PRO A 559 9.87 -6.29 22.45
N TYR A 560 10.23 -6.12 21.17
CA TYR A 560 9.38 -5.76 20.05
C TYR A 560 10.06 -6.25 18.75
N TYR A 561 9.36 -6.09 17.63
CA TYR A 561 9.87 -6.32 16.28
C TYR A 561 9.15 -5.41 15.30
N TYR A 562 9.72 -5.27 14.10
CA TYR A 562 9.18 -4.49 12.99
C TYR A 562 8.68 -5.37 11.86
N PHE A 563 7.54 -4.97 11.29
CA PHE A 563 7.02 -5.44 10.01
C PHE A 563 7.02 -4.31 9.01
N GLU A 564 7.18 -4.63 7.74
CA GLU A 564 7.00 -3.68 6.65
C GLU A 564 6.24 -4.30 5.48
N ILE A 565 5.19 -3.61 5.02
CA ILE A 565 4.55 -3.82 3.72
C ILE A 565 4.87 -2.61 2.85
N ASP A 566 5.76 -2.79 1.87
CA ASP A 566 6.14 -1.79 0.88
C ASP A 566 5.31 -2.04 -0.38
N TRP A 567 4.12 -1.42 -0.42
CA TRP A 567 3.12 -1.60 -1.47
C TRP A 567 3.24 -0.47 -2.49
N ARG A 568 3.57 -0.84 -3.73
CA ARG A 568 3.88 0.06 -4.84
C ARG A 568 2.91 -0.19 -6.01
N PRO A 569 2.88 0.70 -7.02
CA PRO A 569 1.98 0.54 -8.17
C PRO A 569 2.16 -0.74 -9.01
N GLU A 570 3.32 -1.41 -8.90
CA GLU A 570 3.66 -2.59 -9.71
C GLU A 570 4.26 -3.77 -8.92
N GLU A 571 4.45 -3.62 -7.60
CA GLU A 571 5.05 -4.65 -6.74
C GLU A 571 4.65 -4.47 -5.26
N ILE A 572 4.76 -5.55 -4.49
CA ILE A 572 4.60 -5.58 -3.03
C ILE A 572 5.82 -6.31 -2.46
N ILE A 573 6.45 -5.73 -1.44
CA ILE A 573 7.60 -6.30 -0.76
C ILE A 573 7.29 -6.37 0.74
N TRP A 574 7.45 -7.56 1.33
CA TRP A 574 7.24 -7.78 2.76
C TRP A 574 8.59 -7.94 3.45
N ARG A 575 8.79 -7.27 4.60
CA ARG A 575 10.01 -7.37 5.42
C ARG A 575 9.69 -7.52 6.90
N ILE A 576 10.60 -8.15 7.65
CA ILE A 576 10.62 -8.15 9.12
C ILE A 576 12.04 -8.00 9.65
N GLY A 577 12.17 -7.43 10.84
CA GLY A 577 13.46 -7.26 11.54
C GLY A 577 13.27 -6.86 13.00
N PRO A 578 14.32 -6.92 13.82
CA PRO A 578 14.31 -6.34 15.16
C PRO A 578 14.30 -4.80 15.13
N GLU A 579 14.90 -4.19 14.10
CA GLU A 579 14.99 -2.73 13.87
C GLU A 579 14.84 -2.39 12.39
N PRO A 580 14.48 -1.15 11.99
CA PRO A 580 14.16 -0.79 10.61
C PRO A 580 15.30 -0.99 9.59
N ASP A 581 16.55 -0.79 10.01
CA ASP A 581 17.75 -1.00 9.20
C ASP A 581 18.24 -2.46 9.19
N GLN A 582 17.65 -3.30 10.04
CA GLN A 582 17.96 -4.74 10.19
C GLN A 582 16.86 -5.64 9.62
N MET A 583 15.88 -5.08 8.90
CA MET A 583 14.80 -5.86 8.29
C MET A 583 15.27 -6.62 7.05
N PHE A 584 14.87 -7.90 6.95
CA PHE A 584 15.11 -8.74 5.78
C PHE A 584 13.80 -9.05 5.04
N ILE A 585 13.92 -9.25 3.73
CA ILE A 585 12.76 -9.55 2.86
C ILE A 585 12.27 -10.98 3.14
N VAL A 586 10.95 -11.12 3.24
CA VAL A 586 10.26 -12.40 3.47
C VAL A 586 9.22 -12.77 2.43
N GLY A 587 8.74 -11.79 1.66
CA GLY A 587 7.90 -11.99 0.49
C GLY A 587 8.16 -10.93 -0.58
N TYR A 588 7.94 -11.29 -1.84
CA TYR A 588 8.03 -10.41 -3.00
C TYR A 588 7.07 -10.83 -4.10
N MET A 589 6.18 -9.93 -4.52
CA MET A 589 5.28 -10.14 -5.64
C MET A 589 5.25 -8.93 -6.56
N ASN A 590 5.06 -9.16 -7.86
CA ASN A 590 4.98 -8.08 -8.85
C ASN A 590 3.82 -8.29 -9.85
N LYS A 591 3.55 -7.26 -10.66
CA LYS A 591 2.53 -7.24 -11.70
C LYS A 591 2.61 -8.37 -12.75
N ASP A 592 3.74 -9.07 -12.84
CA ASP A 592 3.88 -10.19 -13.79
C ASP A 592 3.14 -11.43 -13.30
N ILE A 593 3.08 -11.68 -11.98
CA ILE A 593 2.49 -12.90 -11.40
C ILE A 593 1.11 -12.67 -10.77
N THR A 594 0.76 -11.43 -10.39
CA THR A 594 -0.47 -11.12 -9.65
C THR A 594 -0.99 -9.71 -9.95
N SER A 595 -2.31 -9.49 -9.80
CA SER A 595 -2.88 -8.14 -9.93
C SER A 595 -2.63 -7.36 -8.63
N ILE A 596 -1.73 -6.38 -8.71
CA ILE A 596 -1.42 -5.48 -7.61
C ILE A 596 -2.62 -4.52 -7.39
N PRO A 597 -3.16 -4.41 -6.17
CA PRO A 597 -4.26 -3.49 -5.89
C PRO A 597 -3.80 -2.03 -6.01
N ASN A 598 -4.72 -1.15 -6.42
CA ASN A 598 -4.47 0.27 -6.67
C ASN A 598 -5.55 1.21 -6.06
N ASN A 599 -6.50 0.66 -5.32
CA ASN A 599 -7.54 1.37 -4.60
C ASN A 599 -7.15 1.63 -3.15
N GLN A 600 -7.93 2.43 -2.41
CA GLN A 600 -7.60 2.86 -1.06
C GLN A 600 -7.87 1.73 -0.04
N MET A 601 -6.91 1.49 0.86
CA MET A 601 -6.93 0.40 1.84
C MET A 601 -6.64 0.88 3.27
N LEU A 602 -7.12 0.12 4.25
CA LEU A 602 -6.95 0.30 5.69
C LEU A 602 -6.02 -0.80 6.22
N MET A 603 -5.11 -0.48 7.14
CA MET A 603 -4.25 -1.45 7.83
C MET A 603 -4.96 -2.01 9.07
N ILE A 604 -4.82 -3.32 9.29
CA ILE A 604 -5.40 -4.09 10.39
C ILE A 604 -4.27 -4.83 11.13
N VAL A 605 -4.40 -4.94 12.46
CA VAL A 605 -3.55 -5.81 13.31
C VAL A 605 -4.45 -6.69 14.16
N THR A 606 -4.29 -8.01 14.08
CA THR A 606 -5.16 -8.98 14.77
C THR A 606 -4.39 -10.14 15.42
N GLN A 607 -5.05 -10.75 16.41
CA GLN A 607 -4.68 -12.03 17.01
C GLN A 607 -5.91 -12.96 16.95
N GLU A 608 -5.80 -14.05 16.21
CA GLU A 608 -6.94 -14.85 15.74
C GLU A 608 -6.79 -16.35 15.97
N PHE A 609 -7.89 -17.01 16.32
CA PHE A 609 -7.99 -18.46 16.41
C PHE A 609 -8.72 -19.00 15.17
N HIS A 610 -7.98 -19.57 14.21
CA HIS A 610 -8.57 -20.20 13.03
C HIS A 610 -8.73 -21.71 13.17
N ASN A 611 -9.64 -22.29 12.38
CA ASN A 611 -9.65 -23.73 12.18
C ASN A 611 -8.43 -24.13 11.32
N THR A 612 -7.57 -24.99 11.86
CA THR A 612 -6.37 -25.50 11.16
C THR A 612 -6.64 -26.27 9.86
N GLN A 613 -7.89 -26.61 9.55
CA GLN A 613 -8.27 -27.10 8.22
C GLN A 613 -8.01 -26.07 7.10
N TRP A 614 -7.97 -24.77 7.43
CA TRP A 614 -7.58 -23.69 6.51
C TRP A 614 -6.07 -23.69 6.22
N TRP A 615 -5.27 -24.42 7.01
CA TRP A 615 -3.81 -24.47 6.95
C TRP A 615 -3.31 -25.91 6.71
N PRO A 616 -3.51 -26.48 5.51
CA PRO A 616 -3.22 -27.89 5.25
C PRO A 616 -1.78 -28.26 5.62
N GLY A 617 -1.63 -29.42 6.28
CA GLY A 617 -0.35 -29.91 6.76
C GLY A 617 0.17 -29.32 8.07
N SER A 618 -0.56 -28.41 8.75
CA SER A 618 -0.14 -27.92 10.08
C SER A 618 0.08 -29.07 11.08
N PRO A 619 1.18 -29.08 11.85
CA PRO A 619 1.50 -30.16 12.80
C PRO A 619 0.65 -30.12 14.09
N TYR A 620 0.10 -28.95 14.41
CA TYR A 620 -0.77 -28.74 15.56
C TYR A 620 -2.20 -28.51 15.06
N HIS A 621 -3.12 -29.42 15.34
CA HIS A 621 -4.54 -29.20 15.04
C HIS A 621 -5.17 -28.37 16.15
N GLN A 622 -5.90 -27.33 15.78
CA GLN A 622 -6.50 -26.37 16.72
C GLN A 622 -7.35 -27.04 17.78
N GLN A 623 -8.01 -28.14 17.42
CA GLN A 623 -8.87 -28.93 18.30
C GLN A 623 -8.18 -29.51 19.52
N TYR A 624 -6.89 -29.85 19.42
CA TYR A 624 -6.11 -30.43 20.54
C TYR A 624 -5.21 -29.40 21.23
N ILE A 625 -5.35 -28.11 20.90
CA ILE A 625 -4.79 -27.01 21.66
C ILE A 625 -5.81 -26.59 22.73
N PRO A 626 -5.43 -26.58 24.02
CA PRO A 626 -6.27 -26.09 25.12
C PRO A 626 -6.90 -24.72 24.87
N PHE A 627 -7.91 -24.40 25.68
CA PHE A 627 -8.31 -23.02 25.91
C PHE A 627 -7.22 -22.30 26.74
N PRO A 628 -6.92 -21.02 26.44
CA PRO A 628 -5.87 -20.29 27.14
C PRO A 628 -6.27 -20.03 28.60
N GLU A 629 -5.41 -20.42 29.55
CA GLU A 629 -5.62 -20.12 30.98
C GLU A 629 -5.42 -18.64 31.31
N LYS A 630 -4.58 -17.95 30.53
CA LYS A 630 -4.18 -16.56 30.73
C LYS A 630 -4.49 -15.74 29.49
N ASP A 631 -4.65 -14.43 29.70
CA ASP A 631 -4.75 -13.46 28.61
C ASP A 631 -3.55 -13.57 27.66
N LEU A 632 -3.83 -13.61 26.35
CA LEU A 632 -2.82 -13.54 25.29
C LEU A 632 -2.81 -12.10 24.77
N VAL A 633 -1.70 -11.40 25.00
CA VAL A 633 -1.60 -9.94 24.87
C VAL A 633 -0.65 -9.56 23.74
N GLY A 634 -1.06 -8.58 22.94
CA GLY A 634 -0.23 -7.90 21.96
C GLY A 634 -0.19 -6.40 22.21
N GLU A 635 0.96 -5.77 21.96
CA GLU A 635 1.15 -4.32 22.05
C GLU A 635 1.59 -3.75 20.69
N ILE A 636 0.96 -2.64 20.27
CA ILE A 636 1.27 -1.89 19.06
C ILE A 636 1.84 -0.53 19.50
N TYR A 637 3.09 -0.25 19.14
CA TYR A 637 3.84 0.91 19.60
C TYR A 637 3.89 2.05 18.56
N GLU A 638 3.91 1.74 17.27
CA GLU A 638 4.13 2.72 16.21
C GLU A 638 3.64 2.17 14.87
N LEU A 639 2.94 2.99 14.08
CA LEU A 639 2.78 2.80 12.64
C LEU A 639 3.37 4.02 11.94
N VAL A 640 4.25 3.79 10.98
CA VAL A 640 4.80 4.81 10.08
C VAL A 640 4.45 4.43 8.65
N ILE A 641 3.95 5.40 7.87
CA ILE A 641 3.67 5.21 6.45
C ILE A 641 4.52 6.24 5.68
N GLU A 642 5.42 5.75 4.83
CA GLU A 642 6.41 6.52 4.04
C GLU A 642 6.18 6.40 2.52
#